data_AF-A0A7C4UHP5-F1
#
_entry.id   AF-A0A7C4UHP5-F1
#
_cell.length_a   1.000
_cell.length_b   1.000
_cell.length_c   1.000
_cell.angle_alpha   90.00
_cell.angle_beta   90.00
_cell.angle_gamma   90.00
#
_symmetry.space_group_name_H-M   'P 1'
#
loop_
_entity.id
_entity.type
_entity.pdbx_description
1 polymer ?
#
loop_
_entity_poly.entity_id
_entity_poly.type
_entity_poly.pdbx_seq_one_letter_code
_entity_poly.pdbx_strand_id
1 'polypeptide(L)'
;MVRKDLWDVIGGFDRRYSPAYYEDTDLCFEVRKRGYKVYYQPKSVVIHHEGKTAGTHLCEGFKKYQVINREKFVSKWDNELKAQFPYSPENVSKACERDIKGRILIIDHFLPFFDRASGSLRLFNIVKILKTLKYHITFLALNNNLEAIYRPVLEDLGVKTYTLSDLVTEKEDRVRKWLKTSEFDWVIIEFWQNGKIWIPLLRNVTPSTKIIVDSVDVHFVREIREAQVLNNRELLDRALRNKEEEIATYRLADRIWVVTDRDKEAIEEHVSGVPVDIVPNIHERIHVNKTFEETSDLLFVGNFNHPPNRDAVFFFCRDILPLIKKELKDVKFYIAGNNPEDDIKALASEDVIVTGYVEDLSPYLLRSRVSVAPLRYGAGMKGKIGEALSWGLPVVTTSVGAEGMGLRDGTHVLIADNPGDFAEKVVRLYKDKELWEELSKNGKNFIEEHYSPQSVTRGLKEIFLRTKEKGNNDTQKKYSFSARMEIIRFPEPDLRNTLTSIVIPVKNNWDYTKICLDSIARYTDSPYEIVIVDNGSEEPLYQYVKRWKERNREIMLRYLRFNENRGFAGGCNAGAFVSSGDYLVFLNNDTLVTPSWLKGLLKPLILDNTIGITGPVSNYAAGRQEIKDCPVAFKGPFNVDFGRLSAYGLSISRKYQNTYIFPEALIGFCLAIKKGLFDEIGGFDERFYPGNFEDIDLSIRVHAARLKPVICMGVFVYHFGNKTFGTKGTYYKDVYENNLRRFMDKWRVPFLMDEESMYNYILFNSLPLDRETMSVRKDMASHLVSLFNRRTIKETIAFYRNKGLHKKMSLIIAGCGQDIETQVQLLKSSHTDRELDNITLFPGGVEELFEELDKGLLFLSWRDQIPLDVVES
;
A
#
# COMPACT_ATOMS: atom_id res chain seq x y z
N MET A 1 14.15 -39.79 9.11
CA MET A 1 15.55 -39.88 9.60
C MET A 1 15.58 -39.47 11.07
N VAL A 2 16.44 -40.08 11.88
CA VAL A 2 16.59 -39.79 13.32
C VAL A 2 18.07 -39.90 13.69
N ARG A 3 18.55 -39.08 14.63
CA ARG A 3 19.92 -39.19 15.11
C ARG A 3 20.11 -40.53 15.82
N LYS A 4 21.25 -41.18 15.62
CA LYS A 4 21.53 -42.50 16.20
C LYS A 4 21.51 -42.48 17.73
N ASP A 5 22.11 -41.48 18.34
CA ASP A 5 22.11 -41.32 19.80
C ASP A 5 20.69 -41.18 20.38
N LEU A 6 19.83 -40.42 19.72
CA LEU A 6 18.42 -40.31 20.13
C LEU A 6 17.64 -41.63 19.89
N TRP A 7 17.93 -42.34 18.80
CA TRP A 7 17.34 -43.65 18.52
C TRP A 7 17.68 -44.68 19.61
N ASP A 8 18.94 -44.73 20.02
CA ASP A 8 19.43 -45.64 21.06
C ASP A 8 18.76 -45.32 22.41
N VAL A 9 18.55 -44.04 22.73
CA VAL A 9 17.84 -43.59 23.94
C VAL A 9 16.33 -43.91 23.89
N ILE A 10 15.70 -43.86 22.73
CA ILE A 10 14.29 -44.24 22.57
C ILE A 10 14.11 -45.76 22.65
N GLY A 11 15.12 -46.54 22.25
CA GLY A 11 15.06 -48.00 22.19
C GLY A 11 14.50 -48.53 20.87
N GLY A 12 14.53 -47.72 19.81
CA GLY A 12 14.04 -48.06 18.48
C GLY A 12 12.51 -48.06 18.33
N PHE A 13 12.00 -48.82 17.36
CA PHE A 13 10.56 -48.95 17.12
C PHE A 13 9.87 -49.77 18.21
N ASP A 14 8.73 -49.26 18.66
CA ASP A 14 7.94 -49.91 19.70
C ASP A 14 7.26 -51.20 19.20
N ARG A 15 7.61 -52.32 19.83
CA ARG A 15 7.14 -53.65 19.42
C ARG A 15 5.64 -53.86 19.62
N ARG A 16 4.93 -52.97 20.34
CA ARG A 16 3.47 -52.99 20.47
C ARG A 16 2.73 -52.95 19.12
N TYR A 17 3.37 -52.34 18.12
CA TYR A 17 2.84 -52.16 16.77
C TYR A 17 3.21 -53.28 15.79
N SER A 18 3.84 -54.36 16.27
CA SER A 18 4.13 -55.53 15.43
C SER A 18 2.85 -56.11 14.80
N PRO A 19 2.87 -56.50 13.50
CA PRO A 19 4.03 -56.51 12.61
C PRO A 19 4.29 -55.20 11.85
N ALA A 20 3.36 -54.24 11.78
CA ALA A 20 3.52 -52.96 11.08
C ALA A 20 2.41 -51.96 11.42
N TYR A 21 2.61 -50.70 11.03
CA TYR A 21 1.76 -49.52 11.19
C TYR A 21 1.71 -48.94 12.62
N TYR A 22 1.96 -47.62 12.69
CA TYR A 22 2.07 -46.74 13.86
C TYR A 22 3.43 -46.69 14.55
N GLU A 23 4.38 -47.57 14.23
CA GLU A 23 5.74 -47.54 14.79
C GLU A 23 6.51 -46.27 14.47
N ASP A 24 6.34 -45.74 13.26
CA ASP A 24 6.96 -44.50 12.77
C ASP A 24 6.35 -43.25 13.41
N THR A 25 5.02 -43.24 13.52
CA THR A 25 4.23 -42.19 14.14
C THR A 25 4.52 -42.15 15.64
N ASP A 26 4.62 -43.32 16.28
CA ASP A 26 5.02 -43.47 17.67
C ASP A 26 6.41 -42.93 17.94
N LEU A 27 7.39 -43.29 17.10
CA LEU A 27 8.75 -42.74 17.18
C LEU A 27 8.72 -41.21 17.14
N CYS A 28 7.90 -40.61 16.26
CA CYS A 28 7.76 -39.16 16.20
C CYS A 28 7.20 -38.56 17.50
N PHE A 29 6.25 -39.23 18.16
CA PHE A 29 5.73 -38.78 19.45
C PHE A 29 6.75 -38.95 20.57
N GLU A 30 7.52 -40.05 20.60
CA GLU A 30 8.60 -40.27 21.56
C GLU A 30 9.72 -39.22 21.45
N VAL A 31 10.08 -38.84 20.22
CA VAL A 31 11.02 -37.75 19.93
C VAL A 31 10.50 -36.44 20.51
N ARG A 32 9.23 -36.10 20.26
CA ARG A 32 8.59 -34.87 20.78
C ARG A 32 8.50 -34.86 22.30
N LYS A 33 8.13 -35.99 22.92
CA LYS A 33 8.03 -36.13 24.38
C LYS A 33 9.35 -35.81 25.09
N ARG A 34 10.48 -36.04 24.43
CA ARG A 34 11.84 -35.74 24.93
C ARG A 34 12.30 -34.31 24.62
N GLY A 35 11.41 -33.43 24.15
CA GLY A 35 11.71 -32.03 23.86
C GLY A 35 12.35 -31.77 22.50
N TYR A 36 12.51 -32.79 21.65
CA TYR A 36 13.03 -32.62 20.31
C TYR A 36 11.93 -32.25 19.31
N LYS A 37 12.32 -31.61 18.21
CA LYS A 37 11.41 -31.28 17.11
C LYS A 37 11.41 -32.37 16.04
N VAL A 38 10.25 -32.61 15.45
CA VAL A 38 10.07 -33.50 14.30
C VAL A 38 9.79 -32.62 13.09
N TYR A 39 10.70 -32.64 12.11
CA TYR A 39 10.61 -31.85 10.89
C TYR A 39 10.21 -32.71 9.69
N TYR A 40 9.39 -32.13 8.83
CA TYR A 40 9.14 -32.61 7.47
C TYR A 40 10.03 -31.81 6.52
N GLN A 41 10.78 -32.49 5.64
CA GLN A 41 11.68 -31.86 4.67
C GLN A 41 11.10 -31.98 3.25
N PRO A 42 10.33 -30.99 2.76
CA PRO A 42 9.68 -31.06 1.46
C PRO A 42 10.65 -31.11 0.28
N LYS A 43 11.90 -30.63 0.45
CA LYS A 43 12.94 -30.68 -0.61
C LYS A 43 13.49 -32.10 -0.82
N SER A 44 13.22 -33.05 0.09
CA SER A 44 13.63 -34.45 -0.03
C SER A 44 12.46 -35.28 -0.55
N VAL A 45 12.46 -35.53 -1.86
CA VAL A 45 11.36 -36.21 -2.57
C VAL A 45 11.76 -37.64 -2.89
N VAL A 46 10.93 -38.61 -2.51
CA VAL A 46 11.07 -40.03 -2.85
C VAL A 46 9.79 -40.53 -3.51
N ILE A 47 9.91 -41.40 -4.52
CA ILE A 47 8.76 -42.03 -5.16
C ILE A 47 8.37 -43.25 -4.32
N HIS A 48 7.20 -43.20 -3.69
CA HIS A 48 6.67 -44.30 -2.91
C HIS A 48 5.67 -45.11 -3.75
N HIS A 49 5.95 -46.41 -3.94
CA HIS A 49 5.02 -47.33 -4.60
C HIS A 49 3.99 -47.88 -3.60
N GLU A 50 3.05 -47.03 -3.22
CA GLU A 50 2.05 -47.28 -2.18
C GLU A 50 1.36 -48.64 -2.32
N GLY A 51 1.33 -49.42 -1.23
CA GLY A 51 0.55 -50.66 -1.17
C GLY A 51 1.17 -51.88 -1.86
N LYS A 52 2.33 -51.78 -2.52
CA LYS A 52 2.98 -52.94 -3.19
C LYS A 52 3.31 -54.10 -2.24
N THR A 53 3.70 -53.82 -1.01
CA THR A 53 4.13 -54.86 -0.03
C THR A 53 2.99 -55.34 0.86
N ALA A 54 2.09 -54.44 1.26
CA ALA A 54 1.13 -54.71 2.33
C ALA A 54 -0.35 -54.70 1.88
N GLY A 55 -0.60 -54.41 0.59
CA GLY A 55 -1.95 -54.22 0.05
C GLY A 55 -2.58 -52.88 0.45
N THR A 56 -3.76 -52.61 -0.12
CA THR A 56 -4.54 -51.39 0.12
C THR A 56 -5.82 -51.64 0.93
N HIS A 57 -6.24 -52.89 1.08
CA HIS A 57 -7.48 -53.25 1.77
C HIS A 57 -7.30 -53.32 3.30
N LEU A 58 -8.04 -52.49 4.03
CA LEU A 58 -7.96 -52.40 5.50
C LEU A 58 -8.52 -53.62 6.26
N CYS A 59 -9.15 -54.56 5.56
CA CYS A 59 -9.76 -55.74 6.17
C CYS A 59 -8.91 -57.01 6.00
N GLU A 60 -7.87 -56.97 5.16
CA GLU A 60 -7.11 -58.14 4.74
C GLU A 60 -5.59 -57.84 4.70
N GLY A 61 -4.77 -58.89 4.69
CA GLY A 61 -3.31 -58.76 4.63
C GLY A 61 -2.69 -58.01 5.81
N PHE A 62 -1.53 -57.38 5.59
CA PHE A 62 -0.82 -56.60 6.61
C PHE A 62 -1.53 -55.26 6.92
N LYS A 63 -2.25 -54.69 5.95
CA LYS A 63 -2.87 -53.37 6.08
C LYS A 63 -3.93 -53.30 7.19
N LYS A 64 -4.56 -54.42 7.57
CA LYS A 64 -5.50 -54.50 8.71
C LYS A 64 -4.91 -54.06 10.05
N TYR A 65 -3.59 -54.22 10.23
CA TYR A 65 -2.92 -53.79 11.45
C TYR A 65 -2.94 -52.27 11.62
N GLN A 66 -3.18 -51.49 10.56
CA GLN A 66 -3.43 -50.05 10.68
C GLN A 66 -4.68 -49.75 11.53
N VAL A 67 -5.73 -50.58 11.46
CA VAL A 67 -6.94 -50.37 12.30
C VAL A 67 -6.68 -50.85 13.72
N ILE A 68 -6.12 -52.06 13.88
CA ILE A 68 -5.83 -52.67 15.19
C ILE A 68 -4.85 -51.82 16.00
N ASN A 69 -3.76 -51.36 15.38
CA ASN A 69 -2.72 -50.60 16.06
C ASN A 69 -3.11 -49.15 16.32
N ARG A 70 -4.11 -48.62 15.61
CA ARG A 70 -4.67 -47.29 15.90
C ARG A 70 -5.18 -47.22 17.33
N GLU A 71 -5.90 -48.24 17.79
CA GLU A 71 -6.43 -48.28 19.16
C GLU A 71 -5.30 -48.31 20.19
N LYS A 72 -4.24 -49.11 19.94
CA LYS A 72 -3.05 -49.14 20.79
C LYS A 72 -2.34 -47.78 20.83
N PHE A 73 -2.23 -47.11 19.70
CA PHE A 73 -1.62 -45.79 19.60
C PHE A 73 -2.43 -44.73 20.34
N VAL A 74 -3.75 -44.72 20.15
CA VAL A 74 -4.67 -43.83 20.87
C VAL A 74 -4.57 -44.07 22.37
N SER A 75 -4.53 -45.33 22.81
CA SER A 75 -4.37 -45.68 24.22
C SER A 75 -3.04 -45.21 24.81
N LYS A 76 -1.93 -45.37 24.08
CA LYS A 76 -0.59 -44.94 24.52
C LYS A 76 -0.47 -43.41 24.65
N TRP A 77 -1.03 -42.68 23.68
CA TRP A 77 -0.87 -41.23 23.54
C TRP A 77 -2.14 -40.44 23.84
N ASP A 78 -3.05 -40.99 24.63
CA ASP A 78 -4.37 -40.41 24.89
C ASP A 78 -4.27 -38.94 25.38
N ASN A 79 -3.34 -38.68 26.31
CA ASN A 79 -3.12 -37.34 26.86
C ASN A 79 -2.60 -36.37 25.79
N GLU A 80 -1.62 -36.78 24.99
CA GLU A 80 -1.00 -35.95 23.96
C GLU A 80 -1.95 -35.71 22.76
N LEU A 81 -2.81 -36.68 22.46
CA LEU A 81 -3.81 -36.59 21.39
C LEU A 81 -4.97 -35.68 21.76
N LYS A 82 -5.40 -35.66 23.02
CA LYS A 82 -6.41 -34.71 23.53
C LYS A 82 -5.98 -33.25 23.37
N ALA A 83 -4.68 -32.98 23.33
CA ALA A 83 -4.14 -31.64 23.09
C ALA A 83 -4.00 -31.28 21.60
N GLN A 84 -4.27 -32.20 20.67
CA GLN A 84 -4.20 -31.91 19.23
C GLN A 84 -5.52 -31.31 18.72
N PHE A 85 -5.42 -30.56 17.62
CA PHE A 85 -6.60 -30.08 16.91
C PHE A 85 -7.42 -31.26 16.36
N PRO A 86 -8.77 -31.15 16.34
CA PRO A 86 -9.61 -32.11 15.65
C PRO A 86 -9.17 -32.30 14.20
N TYR A 87 -9.26 -33.53 13.70
CA TYR A 87 -8.92 -33.83 12.31
C TYR A 87 -9.87 -33.08 11.36
N SER A 88 -9.34 -32.03 10.74
CA SER A 88 -9.98 -31.25 9.69
C SER A 88 -8.87 -30.66 8.80
N PRO A 89 -9.05 -30.64 7.46
CA PRO A 89 -8.13 -29.95 6.55
C PRO A 89 -7.85 -28.49 6.95
N GLU A 90 -8.84 -27.82 7.54
CA GLU A 90 -8.74 -26.42 7.99
C GLU A 90 -7.77 -26.24 9.17
N ASN A 91 -7.60 -27.28 9.98
CA ASN A 91 -6.75 -27.24 11.16
C ASN A 91 -5.28 -27.56 10.87
N VAL A 92 -4.94 -27.99 9.65
CA VAL A 92 -3.56 -28.42 9.32
C VAL A 92 -2.56 -27.29 9.56
N SER A 93 -2.85 -26.06 9.10
CA SER A 93 -1.95 -24.91 9.32
C SER A 93 -1.79 -24.59 10.79
N LYS A 94 -2.89 -24.60 11.56
CA LYS A 94 -2.88 -24.34 13.01
C LYS A 94 -2.13 -25.44 13.77
N ALA A 95 -2.24 -26.70 13.34
CA ALA A 95 -1.55 -27.85 13.92
C ALA A 95 -0.03 -27.86 13.62
N CYS A 96 0.39 -27.32 12.47
CA CYS A 96 1.80 -27.11 12.15
C CYS A 96 2.45 -26.05 13.06
N GLU A 97 1.66 -25.10 13.56
CA GLU A 97 2.08 -23.94 14.34
C GLU A 97 1.80 -24.09 15.86
N ARG A 98 1.63 -25.31 16.37
CA ARG A 98 1.18 -25.59 17.75
C ARG A 98 1.98 -24.97 18.90
N ASP A 99 3.24 -24.56 18.67
CA ASP A 99 4.16 -24.06 19.71
C ASP A 99 4.45 -22.55 19.59
N ILE A 100 3.66 -21.80 18.83
CA ILE A 100 3.91 -20.37 18.55
C ILE A 100 3.34 -19.48 19.65
N LYS A 101 4.01 -18.35 19.91
CA LYS A 101 3.53 -17.29 20.82
C LYS A 101 2.53 -16.34 20.14
N GLY A 102 2.56 -16.27 18.82
CA GLY A 102 1.69 -15.44 17.99
C GLY A 102 2.17 -15.38 16.53
N ARG A 103 1.36 -14.79 15.66
CA ARG A 103 1.61 -14.61 14.22
C ARG A 103 1.92 -13.15 13.92
N ILE A 104 3.02 -12.93 13.21
CA ILE A 104 3.46 -11.61 12.77
C ILE A 104 3.53 -11.61 11.24
N LEU A 105 2.87 -10.64 10.62
CA LEU A 105 3.09 -10.27 9.23
C LEU A 105 4.12 -9.14 9.18
N ILE A 106 5.12 -9.24 8.32
CA ILE A 106 6.06 -8.16 8.01
C ILE A 106 5.81 -7.73 6.57
N ILE A 107 5.66 -6.43 6.33
CA ILE A 107 5.45 -5.84 5.00
C ILE A 107 6.58 -4.88 4.71
N ASP A 108 7.31 -5.12 3.62
CA ASP A 108 8.36 -4.25 3.11
C ASP A 108 8.34 -4.25 1.57
N HIS A 109 8.94 -3.24 0.94
CA HIS A 109 9.00 -3.14 -0.50
C HIS A 109 9.75 -4.32 -1.13
N PHE A 110 10.81 -4.80 -0.47
CA PHE A 110 11.61 -5.95 -0.91
C PHE A 110 11.77 -6.99 0.20
N LEU A 111 12.23 -8.20 -0.15
CA LEU A 111 12.82 -9.08 0.86
C LEU A 111 14.11 -8.43 1.41
N PRO A 112 14.48 -8.66 2.69
CA PRO A 112 15.59 -7.98 3.34
C PRO A 112 16.92 -8.32 2.66
N PHE A 113 17.50 -7.36 1.95
CA PHE A 113 18.84 -7.40 1.37
C PHE A 113 19.91 -7.19 2.46
N PHE A 114 20.03 -8.16 3.37
CA PHE A 114 20.85 -8.07 4.58
C PHE A 114 22.35 -7.86 4.34
N ASP A 115 22.83 -8.13 3.13
CA ASP A 115 24.21 -7.95 2.66
C ASP A 115 24.43 -6.63 1.88
N ARG A 116 23.38 -5.84 1.64
CA ARG A 116 23.44 -4.64 0.78
C ARG A 116 22.95 -3.34 1.44
N ALA A 117 22.13 -3.44 2.48
CA ALA A 117 21.56 -2.28 3.16
C ALA A 117 21.45 -2.48 4.69
N SER A 118 21.87 -1.47 5.45
CA SER A 118 21.87 -1.51 6.93
C SER A 118 20.45 -1.69 7.52
N GLY A 119 19.44 -1.02 6.95
CA GLY A 119 18.05 -1.19 7.38
C GLY A 119 17.56 -2.62 7.17
N SER A 120 17.88 -3.22 6.02
CA SER A 120 17.54 -4.61 5.71
C SER A 120 18.29 -5.62 6.60
N LEU A 121 19.56 -5.36 6.95
CA LEU A 121 20.30 -6.18 7.92
C LEU A 121 19.65 -6.13 9.31
N ARG A 122 19.24 -4.94 9.76
CA ARG A 122 18.49 -4.75 11.01
C ARG A 122 17.19 -5.55 10.99
N LEU A 123 16.38 -5.43 9.93
CA LEU A 123 15.13 -6.18 9.77
C LEU A 123 15.37 -7.69 9.80
N PHE A 124 16.40 -8.18 9.09
CA PHE A 124 16.76 -9.60 9.11
C PHE A 124 17.13 -10.09 10.52
N ASN A 125 17.87 -9.29 11.29
CA ASN A 125 18.19 -9.60 12.68
C ASN A 125 16.94 -9.57 13.58
N ILE A 126 16.01 -8.63 13.37
CA ILE A 126 14.71 -8.60 14.06
C ILE A 126 13.93 -9.90 13.78
N VAL A 127 13.87 -10.35 12.52
CA VAL A 127 13.23 -11.62 12.14
C VAL A 127 13.85 -12.79 12.89
N LYS A 128 15.19 -12.90 12.94
CA LYS A 128 15.88 -13.94 13.73
C LYS A 128 15.46 -13.90 15.19
N ILE A 129 15.46 -12.72 15.81
CA ILE A 129 15.06 -12.54 17.21
C ILE A 129 13.60 -12.97 17.42
N LEU A 130 12.67 -12.51 16.61
CA LEU A 130 11.24 -12.87 16.73
C LEU A 130 11.02 -14.38 16.59
N LYS A 131 11.79 -15.07 15.73
CA LYS A 131 11.79 -16.54 15.64
C LYS A 131 12.29 -17.20 16.93
N THR A 132 13.34 -16.69 17.56
CA THR A 132 13.78 -17.21 18.88
C THR A 132 12.73 -17.00 19.97
N LEU A 133 11.93 -15.93 19.86
CA LEU A 133 10.79 -15.63 20.73
C LEU A 133 9.54 -16.47 20.41
N LYS A 134 9.67 -17.46 19.51
CA LYS A 134 8.63 -18.38 19.06
C LYS A 134 7.45 -17.71 18.35
N TYR A 135 7.65 -16.57 17.69
CA TYR A 135 6.64 -16.03 16.78
C TYR A 135 6.69 -16.76 15.42
N HIS A 136 5.53 -16.95 14.81
CA HIS A 136 5.43 -17.37 13.42
C HIS A 136 5.47 -16.14 12.53
N ILE A 137 6.44 -16.08 11.62
CA ILE A 137 6.66 -14.90 10.78
C ILE A 137 6.19 -15.23 9.36
N THR A 138 5.37 -14.34 8.82
CA THR A 138 5.05 -14.28 7.41
C THR A 138 5.58 -12.95 6.86
N PHE A 139 6.28 -12.98 5.74
CA PHE A 139 6.87 -11.82 5.09
C PHE A 139 6.17 -11.59 3.76
N LEU A 140 5.73 -10.36 3.52
CA LEU A 140 5.16 -9.91 2.25
C LEU A 140 6.07 -8.84 1.63
N ALA A 141 6.72 -9.19 0.53
CA ALA A 141 7.46 -8.25 -0.29
C ALA A 141 6.55 -7.65 -1.37
N LEU A 142 6.54 -6.32 -1.50
CA LEU A 142 5.71 -5.65 -2.51
C LEU A 142 6.27 -5.78 -3.94
N ASN A 143 7.56 -6.13 -4.05
CA ASN A 143 8.31 -6.32 -5.27
C ASN A 143 9.05 -7.68 -5.22
N ASN A 144 9.25 -8.31 -6.38
CA ASN A 144 9.89 -9.62 -6.55
C ASN A 144 11.40 -9.55 -6.89
N ASN A 145 12.00 -8.35 -6.91
CA ASN A 145 13.42 -8.18 -7.21
C ASN A 145 14.33 -8.99 -6.26
N LEU A 146 15.30 -9.72 -6.86
CA LEU A 146 16.33 -10.52 -6.18
C LEU A 146 15.80 -11.62 -5.23
N GLU A 147 14.53 -11.96 -5.34
CA GLU A 147 13.86 -12.94 -4.49
C GLU A 147 14.57 -14.30 -4.47
N ALA A 148 15.09 -14.75 -5.62
CA ALA A 148 15.79 -16.02 -5.75
C ALA A 148 16.99 -16.17 -4.80
N ILE A 149 17.59 -15.06 -4.37
CA ILE A 149 18.74 -15.04 -3.45
C ILE A 149 18.26 -15.10 -2.00
N TYR A 150 17.30 -14.26 -1.63
CA TYR A 150 16.94 -14.01 -0.22
C TYR A 150 15.79 -14.88 0.29
N ARG A 151 14.86 -15.29 -0.58
CA ARG A 151 13.74 -16.15 -0.19
C ARG A 151 14.21 -17.47 0.44
N PRO A 152 15.15 -18.24 -0.14
CA PRO A 152 15.58 -19.51 0.43
C PRO A 152 16.14 -19.35 1.85
N VAL A 153 16.89 -18.27 2.10
CA VAL A 153 17.48 -17.96 3.42
C VAL A 153 16.38 -17.75 4.46
N LEU A 154 15.34 -16.97 4.14
CA LEU A 154 14.22 -16.75 5.04
C LEU A 154 13.38 -18.01 5.25
N GLU A 155 13.13 -18.79 4.20
CA GLU A 155 12.36 -20.03 4.30
C GLU A 155 13.10 -21.11 5.10
N ASP A 156 14.42 -21.20 4.98
CA ASP A 156 15.24 -22.10 5.80
C ASP A 156 15.27 -21.67 7.29
N LEU A 157 15.06 -20.38 7.59
CA LEU A 157 14.75 -19.89 8.96
C LEU A 157 13.31 -20.23 9.41
N GLY A 158 12.49 -20.83 8.54
CA GLY A 158 11.08 -21.12 8.79
C GLY A 158 10.19 -19.88 8.75
N VAL A 159 10.53 -18.89 7.94
CA VAL A 159 9.69 -17.73 7.62
C VAL A 159 8.88 -18.05 6.37
N LYS A 160 7.58 -17.80 6.41
CA LYS A 160 6.74 -17.93 5.21
C LYS A 160 6.87 -16.66 4.39
N THR A 161 7.16 -16.76 3.10
CA THR A 161 7.41 -15.59 2.25
C THR A 161 6.40 -15.51 1.11
N TYR A 162 5.99 -14.29 0.77
CA TYR A 162 5.09 -13.98 -0.34
C TYR A 162 5.57 -12.71 -1.04
N THR A 163 5.32 -12.63 -2.34
CA THR A 163 5.33 -11.39 -3.10
C THR A 163 3.91 -10.91 -3.38
N LEU A 164 3.74 -9.65 -3.72
CA LEU A 164 2.44 -9.14 -4.17
C LEU A 164 1.93 -9.91 -5.40
N SER A 165 2.82 -10.30 -6.32
CA SER A 165 2.48 -11.15 -7.47
C SER A 165 2.01 -12.55 -7.08
N ASP A 166 2.49 -13.13 -5.98
CA ASP A 166 1.99 -14.41 -5.47
C ASP A 166 0.51 -14.32 -5.03
N LEU A 167 0.07 -13.10 -4.69
CA LEU A 167 -1.25 -12.81 -4.10
C LEU A 167 -2.21 -12.09 -5.06
N VAL A 168 -1.73 -11.45 -6.12
CA VAL A 168 -2.56 -10.71 -7.09
C VAL A 168 -2.63 -11.48 -8.40
N THR A 169 -3.81 -11.96 -8.78
CA THR A 169 -4.08 -12.53 -10.11
C THR A 169 -5.23 -11.77 -10.78
N GLU A 170 -5.33 -11.84 -12.11
CA GLU A 170 -6.28 -11.06 -12.95
C GLU A 170 -7.78 -11.20 -12.60
N LYS A 171 -8.17 -12.06 -11.65
CA LYS A 171 -9.59 -12.42 -11.44
C LYS A 171 -10.13 -12.31 -10.00
N GLU A 172 -9.32 -12.14 -8.95
CA GLU A 172 -9.84 -12.07 -7.56
C GLU A 172 -8.94 -11.25 -6.60
N ASP A 173 -9.55 -10.52 -5.66
CA ASP A 173 -8.88 -9.85 -4.53
C ASP A 173 -8.45 -10.87 -3.44
N ARG A 174 -7.50 -11.75 -3.80
CA ARG A 174 -6.97 -12.80 -2.91
C ARG A 174 -6.22 -12.23 -1.71
N VAL A 175 -5.68 -11.01 -1.78
CA VAL A 175 -4.98 -10.35 -0.66
C VAL A 175 -5.91 -10.20 0.54
N ARG A 176 -7.12 -9.67 0.34
CA ARG A 176 -8.11 -9.54 1.43
C ARG A 176 -8.50 -10.89 2.04
N LYS A 177 -8.74 -11.88 1.19
CA LYS A 177 -9.08 -13.24 1.63
C LYS A 177 -7.94 -13.84 2.44
N TRP A 178 -6.71 -13.71 1.94
CA TRP A 178 -5.50 -14.21 2.58
C TRP A 178 -5.25 -13.55 3.94
N LEU A 179 -5.40 -12.22 4.05
CA LEU A 179 -5.31 -11.50 5.32
C LEU A 179 -6.34 -12.02 6.35
N LYS A 180 -7.60 -12.23 5.93
CA LYS A 180 -8.65 -12.77 6.81
C LYS A 180 -8.35 -14.20 7.27
N THR A 181 -7.91 -15.06 6.37
CA THR A 181 -7.67 -16.48 6.69
C THR A 181 -6.37 -16.72 7.45
N SER A 182 -5.41 -15.81 7.39
CA SER A 182 -4.09 -15.98 8.02
C SER A 182 -4.04 -15.55 9.49
N GLU A 183 -5.04 -14.79 9.97
CA GLU A 183 -5.24 -14.44 11.39
C GLU A 183 -3.96 -13.90 12.09
N PHE A 184 -3.44 -12.75 11.64
CA PHE A 184 -2.24 -12.14 12.23
C PHE A 184 -2.55 -11.40 13.54
N ASP A 185 -1.73 -11.61 14.58
CA ASP A 185 -1.80 -10.86 15.83
C ASP A 185 -1.17 -9.48 15.66
N TRP A 186 -0.05 -9.42 14.94
CA TRP A 186 0.71 -8.21 14.66
C TRP A 186 1.05 -8.08 13.17
N VAL A 187 1.11 -6.83 12.71
CA VAL A 187 1.72 -6.47 11.42
C VAL A 187 2.81 -5.45 11.70
N ILE A 188 4.01 -5.69 11.20
CA ILE A 188 5.12 -4.74 11.17
C ILE A 188 5.23 -4.23 9.74
N ILE A 189 5.15 -2.92 9.55
CA ILE A 189 5.26 -2.28 8.24
C ILE A 189 6.52 -1.43 8.26
N GLU A 190 7.48 -1.76 7.40
CA GLU A 190 8.68 -0.97 7.20
C GLU A 190 8.34 0.28 6.40
N PHE A 191 8.80 1.44 6.85
CA PHE A 191 8.61 2.76 6.23
C PHE A 191 7.16 3.30 6.24
N TRP A 192 7.02 4.61 6.41
CA TRP A 192 5.70 5.26 6.47
C TRP A 192 4.97 5.23 5.13
N GLN A 193 5.68 5.21 4.00
CA GLN A 193 5.09 5.15 2.66
C GLN A 193 4.30 3.84 2.46
N ASN A 194 4.83 2.72 2.96
CA ASN A 194 4.11 1.46 2.97
C ASN A 194 2.95 1.52 3.97
N GLY A 195 3.16 2.14 5.14
CA GLY A 195 2.12 2.35 6.14
C GLY A 195 0.90 3.10 5.59
N LYS A 196 1.12 4.18 4.84
CA LYS A 196 0.09 5.01 4.19
C LYS A 196 -0.86 4.16 3.33
N ILE A 197 -0.34 3.13 2.67
CA ILE A 197 -1.10 2.24 1.77
C ILE A 197 -1.75 1.09 2.55
N TRP A 198 -1.00 0.43 3.42
CA TRP A 198 -1.40 -0.86 4.02
C TRP A 198 -2.22 -0.73 5.29
N ILE A 199 -2.02 0.32 6.10
CA ILE A 199 -2.78 0.52 7.34
C ILE A 199 -4.28 0.61 7.07
N PRO A 200 -4.78 1.41 6.10
CA PRO A 200 -6.21 1.49 5.82
C PRO A 200 -6.81 0.13 5.40
N LEU A 201 -6.07 -0.64 4.59
CA LEU A 201 -6.50 -1.98 4.17
C LEU A 201 -6.60 -2.94 5.37
N LEU A 202 -5.57 -2.97 6.22
CA LEU A 202 -5.53 -3.84 7.40
C LEU A 202 -6.60 -3.47 8.42
N ARG A 203 -6.86 -2.18 8.65
CA ARG A 203 -7.96 -1.73 9.52
C ARG A 203 -9.33 -2.11 8.98
N ASN A 204 -9.50 -2.18 7.66
CA ASN A 204 -10.74 -2.63 7.04
C ASN A 204 -10.93 -4.15 7.13
N VAL A 205 -9.88 -4.91 6.87
CA VAL A 205 -9.95 -6.37 6.66
C VAL A 205 -9.74 -7.15 7.97
N THR A 206 -8.83 -6.70 8.81
CA THR A 206 -8.41 -7.33 10.07
C THR A 206 -8.28 -6.28 11.20
N PRO A 207 -9.39 -5.66 11.64
CA PRO A 207 -9.36 -4.52 12.58
C PRO A 207 -8.77 -4.85 13.95
N SER A 208 -8.76 -6.13 14.36
CA SER A 208 -8.19 -6.58 15.63
C SER A 208 -6.66 -6.69 15.60
N THR A 209 -6.06 -6.77 14.41
CA THR A 209 -4.61 -6.92 14.25
C THR A 209 -3.90 -5.65 14.67
N LYS A 210 -2.86 -5.82 15.50
CA LYS A 210 -2.05 -4.71 15.99
C LYS A 210 -1.01 -4.31 14.97
N ILE A 211 -0.86 -3.01 14.72
CA ILE A 211 0.00 -2.49 13.66
C ILE A 211 1.17 -1.73 14.29
N ILE A 212 2.37 -2.15 13.93
CA ILE A 212 3.63 -1.45 14.20
C ILE A 212 4.08 -0.84 12.88
N VAL A 213 4.39 0.46 12.88
CA VAL A 213 5.15 1.06 11.77
C VAL A 213 6.59 1.18 12.24
N ASP A 214 7.51 0.48 11.60
CA ASP A 214 8.93 0.67 11.79
C ASP A 214 9.38 1.81 10.87
N SER A 215 9.80 2.91 11.47
CA SER A 215 10.24 4.08 10.71
C SER A 215 11.46 3.76 9.85
N VAL A 216 12.36 2.89 10.33
CA VAL A 216 13.72 2.65 9.81
C VAL A 216 14.59 3.92 9.84
N ASP A 217 14.10 5.03 9.27
CA ASP A 217 14.58 6.39 9.43
C ASP A 217 13.41 7.38 9.44
N VAL A 218 13.51 8.45 10.24
CA VAL A 218 12.50 9.52 10.27
C VAL A 218 12.75 10.46 9.07
N HIS A 219 11.94 10.31 8.02
CA HIS A 219 12.21 10.91 6.72
C HIS A 219 12.17 12.44 6.79
N PHE A 220 11.16 13.03 7.43
CA PHE A 220 11.07 14.48 7.50
C PHE A 220 12.26 15.14 8.20
N VAL A 221 12.85 14.48 9.22
CA VAL A 221 14.06 15.02 9.88
C VAL A 221 15.22 15.04 8.90
N ARG A 222 15.41 13.96 8.13
CA ARG A 222 16.46 13.85 7.12
C ARG A 222 16.27 14.85 5.99
N GLU A 223 15.08 14.92 5.42
CA GLU A 223 14.74 15.75 4.26
C GLU A 223 14.78 17.25 4.60
N ILE A 224 14.32 17.67 5.79
CA ILE A 224 14.42 19.07 6.22
C ILE A 224 15.88 19.48 6.41
N ARG A 225 16.71 18.63 7.03
CA ARG A 225 18.15 18.93 7.19
C ARG A 225 18.86 19.02 5.85
N GLU A 226 18.57 18.11 4.93
CA GLU A 226 19.10 18.15 3.56
C GLU A 226 18.75 19.47 2.87
N ALA A 227 17.49 19.87 2.92
CA ALA A 227 17.04 21.14 2.34
C ALA A 227 17.74 22.36 2.95
N GLN A 228 17.96 22.36 4.27
CA GLN A 228 18.67 23.43 4.97
C GLN A 228 20.15 23.50 4.59
N VAL A 229 20.83 22.35 4.56
CA VAL A 229 22.26 22.27 4.20
C VAL A 229 22.48 22.68 2.75
N LEU A 230 21.60 22.26 1.84
CA LEU A 230 21.66 22.63 0.42
C LEU A 230 21.07 24.02 0.14
N ASN A 231 20.53 24.69 1.15
CA ASN A 231 19.82 25.97 1.06
C ASN A 231 18.77 25.98 -0.08
N ASN A 232 18.03 24.87 -0.22
CA ASN A 232 17.09 24.64 -1.31
C ASN A 232 15.65 24.68 -0.80
N ARG A 233 14.93 25.73 -1.20
CA ARG A 233 13.55 25.98 -0.78
C ARG A 233 12.56 24.94 -1.30
N GLU A 234 12.73 24.43 -2.52
CA GLU A 234 11.84 23.41 -3.09
C GLU A 234 11.97 22.08 -2.33
N LEU A 235 13.19 21.70 -1.95
CA LEU A 235 13.43 20.52 -1.11
C LEU A 235 12.78 20.70 0.27
N LEU A 236 12.81 21.91 0.83
CA LEU A 236 12.21 22.21 2.12
C LEU A 236 10.69 22.09 2.07
N ASP A 237 10.05 22.66 1.04
CA ASP A 237 8.60 22.59 0.87
C ASP A 237 8.13 21.14 0.66
N ARG A 238 8.90 20.33 -0.09
CA ARG A 238 8.66 18.89 -0.22
C ARG A 238 8.80 18.14 1.11
N ALA A 239 9.86 18.42 1.87
CA ALA A 239 10.10 17.80 3.16
C ALA A 239 8.99 18.11 4.17
N LEU A 240 8.44 19.32 4.15
CA LEU A 240 7.31 19.72 4.98
C LEU A 240 6.00 19.02 4.60
N ARG A 241 5.75 18.77 3.31
CA ARG A 241 4.60 17.95 2.88
C ARG A 241 4.76 16.49 3.30
N ASN A 242 5.94 15.90 3.06
CA ASN A 242 6.23 14.53 3.47
C ASN A 242 6.10 14.36 4.99
N LYS A 243 6.51 15.37 5.78
CA LYS A 243 6.30 15.42 7.22
C LYS A 243 4.83 15.24 7.61
N GLU A 244 3.91 15.95 6.96
CA GLU A 244 2.49 15.86 7.27
C GLU A 244 1.95 14.45 7.01
N GLU A 245 2.33 13.83 5.90
CA GLU A 245 1.89 12.48 5.54
C GLU A 245 2.51 11.38 6.42
N GLU A 246 3.80 11.52 6.75
CA GLU A 246 4.54 10.62 7.64
C GLU A 246 3.93 10.64 9.04
N ILE A 247 3.72 11.83 9.62
CA ILE A 247 3.06 12.00 10.92
C ILE A 247 1.61 11.47 10.88
N ALA A 248 0.87 11.75 9.80
CA ALA A 248 -0.49 11.25 9.66
C ALA A 248 -0.52 9.72 9.66
N THR A 249 0.44 9.07 9.00
CA THR A 249 0.57 7.61 8.98
C THR A 249 0.88 7.05 10.37
N TYR A 250 1.83 7.66 11.08
CA TYR A 250 2.21 7.24 12.43
C TYR A 250 1.04 7.32 13.43
N ARG A 251 0.16 8.31 13.30
CA ARG A 251 -1.06 8.44 14.13
C ARG A 251 -2.05 7.28 13.96
N LEU A 252 -1.93 6.47 12.91
CA LEU A 252 -2.82 5.33 12.63
C LEU A 252 -2.27 3.99 13.12
N ALA A 253 -1.00 3.96 13.50
CA ALA A 253 -0.36 2.78 14.05
C ALA A 253 -0.82 2.52 15.50
N ASP A 254 -0.75 1.27 15.95
CA ASP A 254 -0.89 0.97 17.39
C ASP A 254 0.41 1.27 18.15
N ARG A 255 1.56 1.32 17.43
CA ARG A 255 2.89 1.52 17.99
C ARG A 255 3.87 1.92 16.87
N ILE A 256 4.91 2.66 17.21
CA ILE A 256 5.94 3.11 16.28
C ILE A 256 7.29 2.59 16.76
N TRP A 257 8.08 2.02 15.86
CA TRP A 257 9.48 1.70 16.11
C TRP A 257 10.38 2.74 15.47
N VAL A 258 11.35 3.21 16.24
CA VAL A 258 12.40 4.14 15.80
C VAL A 258 13.77 3.58 16.16
N VAL A 259 14.82 4.11 15.53
CA VAL A 259 16.17 3.57 15.69
C VAL A 259 16.94 4.25 16.82
N THR A 260 16.69 5.54 17.08
CA THR A 260 17.43 6.32 18.08
C THR A 260 16.52 7.09 19.03
N ASP A 261 17.05 7.52 20.18
CA ASP A 261 16.33 8.41 21.12
C ASP A 261 15.93 9.74 20.46
N ARG A 262 16.78 10.29 19.60
CA ARG A 262 16.50 11.54 18.88
C ARG A 262 15.34 11.39 17.90
N ASP A 263 15.26 10.25 17.22
CA ASP A 263 14.12 9.91 16.36
C ASP A 263 12.85 9.80 17.19
N LYS A 264 12.94 9.18 18.38
CA LYS A 264 11.82 9.07 19.31
C LYS A 264 11.30 10.45 19.71
N GLU A 265 12.19 11.34 20.16
CA GLU A 265 11.84 12.71 20.55
C GLU A 265 11.16 13.46 19.39
N ALA A 266 11.73 13.40 18.18
CA ALA A 266 11.19 14.06 17.00
C ALA A 266 9.77 13.58 16.64
N ILE A 267 9.47 12.29 16.87
CA ILE A 267 8.13 11.74 16.66
C ILE A 267 7.18 12.14 17.80
N GLU A 268 7.61 12.04 19.05
CA GLU A 268 6.78 12.35 20.23
C GLU A 268 6.38 13.84 20.29
N GLU A 269 7.17 14.74 19.70
CA GLU A 269 6.80 16.15 19.51
C GLU A 269 5.55 16.36 18.63
N HIS A 270 5.24 15.42 17.75
CA HIS A 270 4.20 15.56 16.73
C HIS A 270 3.09 14.51 16.79
N VAL A 271 3.36 13.37 17.43
CA VAL A 271 2.45 12.23 17.57
C VAL A 271 2.21 11.96 19.05
N SER A 272 1.01 12.30 19.53
CA SER A 272 0.58 12.02 20.89
C SER A 272 -0.30 10.77 20.95
N GLY A 273 -0.16 10.01 22.04
CA GLY A 273 -1.03 8.86 22.33
C GLY A 273 -0.67 7.54 21.64
N VAL A 274 0.35 7.51 20.78
CA VAL A 274 0.90 6.28 20.18
C VAL A 274 2.25 5.98 20.84
N PRO A 275 2.47 4.79 21.43
CA PRO A 275 3.76 4.44 22.01
C PRO A 275 4.87 4.42 20.95
N VAL A 276 5.98 5.07 21.25
CA VAL A 276 7.20 5.06 20.43
C VAL A 276 8.30 4.31 21.17
N ASP A 277 8.77 3.21 20.58
CA ASP A 277 9.81 2.36 21.14
C ASP A 277 11.07 2.37 20.29
N ILE A 278 12.21 2.23 20.94
CA ILE A 278 13.51 2.21 20.28
C ILE A 278 13.88 0.75 19.99
N VAL A 279 14.07 0.45 18.72
CA VAL A 279 14.62 -0.81 18.23
C VAL A 279 15.85 -0.44 17.39
N PRO A 280 17.05 -0.43 17.99
CA PRO A 280 18.25 0.10 17.35
C PRO A 280 18.78 -0.86 16.27
N ASN A 281 19.90 -0.51 15.63
CA ASN A 281 20.65 -1.48 14.83
C ASN A 281 21.15 -2.63 15.71
N ILE A 282 21.22 -3.82 15.12
CA ILE A 282 21.63 -5.05 15.80
C ILE A 282 22.96 -5.48 15.24
N HIS A 283 23.97 -5.59 16.10
CA HIS A 283 25.32 -6.00 15.77
C HIS A 283 25.71 -7.20 16.62
N GLU A 284 26.05 -8.32 15.96
CA GLU A 284 26.56 -9.50 16.64
C GLU A 284 28.00 -9.26 17.09
N ARG A 285 28.30 -9.56 18.36
CA ARG A 285 29.68 -9.58 18.82
C ARG A 285 30.42 -10.70 18.13
N ILE A 286 31.53 -10.34 17.51
CA ILE A 286 32.38 -11.31 16.84
C ILE A 286 33.44 -11.80 17.83
N HIS A 287 33.43 -13.10 18.09
CA HIS A 287 34.37 -13.78 19.00
C HIS A 287 35.72 -14.04 18.33
N VAL A 288 36.30 -13.00 17.73
CA VAL A 288 37.68 -13.03 17.21
C VAL A 288 38.54 -12.11 18.06
N ASN A 289 39.70 -12.61 18.49
CA ASN A 289 40.69 -11.83 19.19
C ASN A 289 41.67 -11.27 18.17
N LYS A 290 41.67 -9.95 18.06
CA LYS A 290 42.46 -9.19 17.10
C LYS A 290 43.61 -8.55 17.85
N THR A 291 44.83 -8.73 17.40
CA THR A 291 46.00 -8.11 18.04
C THR A 291 46.45 -6.89 17.24
N PHE A 292 47.04 -5.91 17.93
CA PHE A 292 47.55 -4.71 17.28
C PHE A 292 48.61 -5.06 16.21
N GLU A 293 49.46 -6.04 16.49
CA GLU A 293 50.57 -6.47 15.64
C GLU A 293 50.13 -7.09 14.31
N GLU A 294 48.99 -7.78 14.29
CA GLU A 294 48.46 -8.47 13.10
C GLU A 294 47.61 -7.57 12.19
N THR A 295 47.43 -6.30 12.58
CA THR A 295 46.60 -5.36 11.83
C THR A 295 47.40 -4.25 11.18
N SER A 296 46.96 -3.81 10.00
CA SER A 296 47.54 -2.69 9.25
C SER A 296 46.43 -1.92 8.53
N ASP A 297 46.75 -0.77 7.96
CA ASP A 297 45.87 -0.05 7.03
C ASP A 297 44.58 0.53 7.65
N LEU A 298 43.91 1.34 6.82
CA LEU A 298 42.69 2.05 7.14
C LEU A 298 41.52 1.48 6.33
N LEU A 299 40.32 1.45 6.90
CA LEU A 299 39.12 0.92 6.25
C LEU A 299 37.93 1.87 6.34
N PHE A 300 37.28 2.10 5.21
CA PHE A 300 35.95 2.69 5.10
C PHE A 300 34.99 1.70 4.45
N VAL A 301 33.84 1.46 5.08
CA VAL A 301 32.77 0.62 4.55
C VAL A 301 31.53 1.49 4.24
N GLY A 302 30.97 1.38 3.03
CA GLY A 302 29.78 2.14 2.65
C GLY A 302 29.08 1.67 1.38
N ASN A 303 27.79 1.98 1.28
CA ASN A 303 27.02 1.88 0.03
C ASN A 303 27.04 3.25 -0.66
N PHE A 304 27.55 3.32 -1.89
CA PHE A 304 27.81 4.60 -2.56
C PHE A 304 26.60 5.19 -3.29
N ASN A 305 25.47 4.48 -3.33
CA ASN A 305 24.18 5.11 -3.65
C ASN A 305 23.71 6.09 -2.56
N HIS A 306 24.35 6.09 -1.38
CA HIS A 306 24.04 6.98 -0.28
C HIS A 306 25.02 8.18 -0.28
N PRO A 307 24.58 9.40 -0.66
CA PRO A 307 25.48 10.53 -0.93
C PRO A 307 26.47 10.89 0.20
N PRO A 308 26.10 10.81 1.50
CA PRO A 308 27.05 11.02 2.59
C PRO A 308 28.30 10.13 2.55
N ASN A 309 28.21 8.91 2.00
CA ASN A 309 29.36 8.01 1.92
C ASN A 309 30.35 8.45 0.86
N ARG A 310 29.84 8.88 -0.30
CA ARG A 310 30.65 9.46 -1.37
C ARG A 310 31.39 10.70 -0.88
N ASP A 311 30.67 11.60 -0.22
CA ASP A 311 31.23 12.81 0.38
C ASP A 311 32.37 12.54 1.37
N ALA A 312 32.16 11.60 2.30
CA ALA A 312 33.14 11.23 3.30
C ALA A 312 34.43 10.68 2.70
N VAL A 313 34.34 9.84 1.65
CA VAL A 313 35.53 9.30 0.97
C VAL A 313 36.31 10.41 0.29
N PHE A 314 35.66 11.33 -0.41
CA PHE A 314 36.34 12.47 -1.03
C PHE A 314 36.99 13.39 0.00
N PHE A 315 36.27 13.72 1.08
CA PHE A 315 36.80 14.50 2.18
C PHE A 315 38.03 13.83 2.81
N PHE A 316 37.98 12.52 3.02
CA PHE A 316 39.10 11.77 3.56
C PHE A 316 40.31 11.78 2.63
N CYS A 317 40.13 11.39 1.36
CA CYS A 317 41.23 11.27 0.40
C CYS A 317 41.88 12.63 0.10
N ARG A 318 41.09 13.71 0.04
CA ARG A 318 41.60 15.04 -0.30
C ARG A 318 42.24 15.75 0.89
N ASP A 319 41.57 15.74 2.04
CA ASP A 319 41.90 16.67 3.13
C ASP A 319 42.59 15.98 4.33
N ILE A 320 42.39 14.66 4.52
CA ILE A 320 42.85 13.94 5.72
C ILE A 320 44.00 12.97 5.40
N LEU A 321 43.84 12.12 4.38
CA LEU A 321 44.82 11.11 4.02
C LEU A 321 46.22 11.69 3.73
N PRO A 322 46.38 12.85 3.04
CA PRO A 322 47.70 13.44 2.83
C PRO A 322 48.41 13.83 4.13
N LEU A 323 47.65 14.20 5.18
CA LEU A 323 48.20 14.52 6.50
C LEU A 323 48.67 13.25 7.21
N ILE A 324 47.90 12.17 7.12
CA ILE A 324 48.27 10.85 7.67
C ILE A 324 49.54 10.32 6.98
N LYS A 325 49.63 10.44 5.66
CA LYS A 325 50.78 9.94 4.86
C LYS A 325 52.10 10.63 5.17
N LYS A 326 52.09 11.84 5.76
CA LYS A 326 53.32 12.49 6.28
C LYS A 326 53.95 11.70 7.42
N GLU A 327 53.11 11.07 8.24
CA GLU A 327 53.52 10.34 9.45
C GLU A 327 53.59 8.83 9.23
N LEU A 328 52.75 8.29 8.33
CA LEU A 328 52.61 6.86 8.04
C LEU A 328 52.75 6.63 6.54
N LYS A 329 53.99 6.47 6.06
CA LYS A 329 54.28 6.44 4.61
C LYS A 329 53.71 5.23 3.88
N ASP A 330 53.63 4.07 4.53
CA ASP A 330 53.23 2.81 3.88
C ASP A 330 51.77 2.43 4.12
N VAL A 331 51.00 3.29 4.82
CA VAL A 331 49.61 2.98 5.14
C VAL A 331 48.74 3.01 3.89
N LYS A 332 47.89 1.99 3.73
CA LYS A 332 46.89 1.92 2.67
C LYS A 332 45.50 2.25 3.20
N PHE A 333 44.64 2.76 2.32
CA PHE A 333 43.25 3.05 2.61
C PHE A 333 42.32 2.21 1.74
N TYR A 334 41.53 1.35 2.38
CA TYR A 334 40.57 0.47 1.73
C TYR A 334 39.18 1.09 1.75
N ILE A 335 38.57 1.17 0.56
CA ILE A 335 37.21 1.63 0.34
C ILE A 335 36.40 0.41 -0.11
N ALA A 336 35.63 -0.14 0.82
CA ALA A 336 34.83 -1.33 0.58
C ALA A 336 33.33 -1.03 0.54
N GLY A 337 32.64 -1.57 -0.46
CA GLY A 337 31.18 -1.59 -0.49
C GLY A 337 30.55 -1.28 -1.84
N ASN A 338 29.22 -1.33 -1.85
CA ASN A 338 28.42 -1.50 -3.06
C ASN A 338 28.31 -0.22 -3.92
N ASN A 339 28.19 -0.42 -5.24
CA ASN A 339 27.91 0.62 -6.25
C ASN A 339 28.82 1.85 -6.25
N PRO A 340 30.16 1.74 -6.19
CA PRO A 340 31.01 2.91 -6.36
C PRO A 340 30.78 3.53 -7.75
N GLU A 341 30.55 4.84 -7.79
CA GLU A 341 30.52 5.61 -9.04
C GLU A 341 31.92 5.75 -9.64
N ASP A 342 32.01 6.15 -10.90
CA ASP A 342 33.28 6.17 -11.64
C ASP A 342 34.31 7.14 -11.06
N ASP A 343 33.85 8.18 -10.38
CA ASP A 343 34.69 9.13 -9.66
C ASP A 343 35.32 8.55 -8.39
N ILE A 344 34.60 7.69 -7.65
CA ILE A 344 35.15 6.94 -6.51
C ILE A 344 36.11 5.87 -7.03
N LYS A 345 35.77 5.17 -8.11
CA LYS A 345 36.69 4.22 -8.76
C LYS A 345 37.99 4.92 -9.20
N ALA A 346 37.90 6.16 -9.67
CA ALA A 346 39.06 6.95 -10.09
C ALA A 346 39.99 7.35 -8.93
N LEU A 347 39.55 7.23 -7.66
CA LEU A 347 40.44 7.42 -6.50
C LEU A 347 41.42 6.25 -6.31
N ALA A 348 41.23 5.13 -7.01
CA ALA A 348 42.10 3.96 -6.89
C ALA A 348 43.55 4.31 -7.26
N SER A 349 44.48 3.90 -6.39
CA SER A 349 45.93 4.10 -6.52
C SER A 349 46.67 3.01 -5.74
N GLU A 350 48.01 3.10 -5.65
CA GLU A 350 48.79 2.19 -4.80
C GLU A 350 48.43 2.32 -3.31
N ASP A 351 48.04 3.53 -2.91
CA ASP A 351 47.71 3.89 -1.52
C ASP A 351 46.21 3.79 -1.21
N VAL A 352 45.34 3.89 -2.21
CA VAL A 352 43.88 3.90 -2.06
C VAL A 352 43.30 2.75 -2.87
N ILE A 353 42.66 1.80 -2.19
CA ILE A 353 42.19 0.55 -2.80
C ILE A 353 40.66 0.52 -2.75
N VAL A 354 40.04 0.63 -3.93
CA VAL A 354 38.60 0.57 -4.10
C VAL A 354 38.21 -0.85 -4.48
N THR A 355 37.56 -1.58 -3.58
CA THR A 355 37.24 -3.00 -3.80
C THR A 355 35.94 -3.19 -4.57
N GLY A 356 35.05 -2.19 -4.53
CA GLY A 356 33.64 -2.35 -4.92
C GLY A 356 32.90 -3.27 -3.95
N TYR A 357 31.82 -3.89 -4.45
CA TYR A 357 31.04 -4.86 -3.68
C TYR A 357 31.88 -6.09 -3.34
N VAL A 358 31.91 -6.47 -2.07
CA VAL A 358 32.55 -7.67 -1.56
C VAL A 358 31.50 -8.52 -0.85
N GLU A 359 31.47 -9.82 -1.15
CA GLU A 359 30.49 -10.75 -0.57
C GLU A 359 30.77 -11.02 0.92
N ASP A 360 32.06 -11.03 1.31
CA ASP A 360 32.49 -11.19 2.69
C ASP A 360 33.42 -10.03 3.10
N LEU A 361 32.97 -9.24 4.08
CA LEU A 361 33.75 -8.14 4.67
C LEU A 361 34.77 -8.62 5.71
N SER A 362 34.67 -9.85 6.19
CA SER A 362 35.51 -10.40 7.27
C SER A 362 37.01 -10.23 7.00
N PRO A 363 37.55 -10.49 5.79
CA PRO A 363 38.98 -10.31 5.52
C PRO A 363 39.44 -8.87 5.72
N TYR A 364 38.60 -7.89 5.36
CA TYR A 364 38.89 -6.46 5.48
C TYR A 364 38.76 -5.98 6.92
N LEU A 365 37.71 -6.43 7.62
CA LEU A 365 37.49 -6.13 9.03
C LEU A 365 38.56 -6.75 9.92
N LEU A 366 39.12 -7.92 9.56
CA LEU A 366 40.17 -8.61 10.31
C LEU A 366 41.58 -8.07 10.08
N ARG A 367 41.90 -7.58 8.89
CA ARG A 367 43.23 -7.02 8.62
C ARG A 367 43.39 -5.57 9.10
N SER A 368 42.31 -4.79 9.09
CA SER A 368 42.43 -3.33 9.17
C SER A 368 42.83 -2.86 10.57
N ARG A 369 43.69 -1.85 10.70
CA ARG A 369 44.07 -1.31 12.02
C ARG A 369 43.07 -0.27 12.52
N VAL A 370 42.58 0.59 11.63
CA VAL A 370 41.63 1.66 12.00
C VAL A 370 40.49 1.71 11.01
N SER A 371 39.25 1.74 11.49
CA SER A 371 38.12 2.14 10.66
C SER A 371 37.96 3.66 10.71
N VAL A 372 37.77 4.28 9.55
CA VAL A 372 37.52 5.72 9.43
C VAL A 372 36.11 5.96 8.93
N ALA A 373 35.39 6.90 9.55
CA ALA A 373 34.05 7.31 9.12
C ALA A 373 33.90 8.84 9.20
N PRO A 374 34.54 9.60 8.27
CA PRO A 374 34.62 11.05 8.31
C PRO A 374 33.39 11.73 7.68
N LEU A 375 32.20 11.42 8.22
CA LEU A 375 30.93 11.90 7.66
C LEU A 375 30.70 13.38 7.99
N ARG A 376 30.49 14.22 6.98
CA ARG A 376 30.22 15.66 7.22
C ARG A 376 28.73 15.98 7.42
N TYR A 377 27.84 15.11 6.93
CA TYR A 377 26.40 15.22 7.09
C TYR A 377 25.74 13.83 7.09
N GLY A 378 24.49 13.76 7.56
CA GLY A 378 23.69 12.54 7.64
C GLY A 378 22.70 12.57 8.82
N ALA A 379 21.89 11.52 8.96
CA ALA A 379 20.96 11.34 10.06
C ALA A 379 20.93 9.86 10.53
N GLY A 380 20.36 9.59 11.70
CA GLY A 380 20.21 8.24 12.25
C GLY A 380 21.50 7.53 12.68
N MET A 381 21.38 6.25 13.01
CA MET A 381 22.48 5.40 13.51
C MET A 381 23.33 4.81 12.38
N LYS A 382 24.67 4.91 12.48
CA LYS A 382 25.58 4.45 11.42
C LYS A 382 25.98 2.98 11.62
N GLY A 383 25.38 2.07 10.84
CA GLY A 383 25.67 0.63 10.90
C GLY A 383 27.16 0.27 10.74
N LYS A 384 27.91 0.99 9.89
CA LYS A 384 29.35 0.76 9.67
C LYS A 384 30.21 0.91 10.94
N ILE A 385 29.81 1.82 11.84
CA ILE A 385 30.54 2.06 13.10
C ILE A 385 30.23 0.90 14.04
N GLY A 386 28.96 0.53 14.16
CA GLY A 386 28.56 -0.63 14.97
C GLY A 386 29.21 -1.94 14.51
N GLU A 387 29.32 -2.14 13.19
CA GLU A 387 30.03 -3.28 12.60
C GLU A 387 31.52 -3.25 12.93
N ALA A 388 32.22 -2.13 12.70
CA ALA A 388 33.64 -2.04 13.08
C ALA A 388 33.86 -2.34 14.58
N LEU A 389 33.05 -1.76 15.47
CA LEU A 389 33.13 -2.01 16.90
C LEU A 389 32.82 -3.47 17.28
N SER A 390 31.90 -4.14 16.57
CA SER A 390 31.54 -5.54 16.86
C SER A 390 32.68 -6.52 16.54
N TRP A 391 33.52 -6.17 15.56
CA TRP A 391 34.77 -6.86 15.23
C TRP A 391 35.95 -6.43 16.11
N GLY A 392 35.78 -5.38 16.93
CA GLY A 392 36.83 -4.80 17.75
C GLY A 392 37.87 -4.08 16.90
N LEU A 393 37.42 -3.45 15.81
CA LEU A 393 38.20 -2.54 15.00
C LEU A 393 37.98 -1.11 15.54
N PRO A 394 39.00 -0.48 16.15
CA PRO A 394 38.89 0.88 16.64
C PRO A 394 38.49 1.87 15.53
N VAL A 395 37.66 2.85 15.88
CA VAL A 395 37.04 3.78 14.93
C VAL A 395 37.46 5.22 15.21
N VAL A 396 37.84 5.94 14.15
CA VAL A 396 37.90 7.41 14.13
C VAL A 396 36.76 7.94 13.28
N THR A 397 35.96 8.86 13.81
CA THR A 397 34.76 9.37 13.15
C THR A 397 34.53 10.85 13.48
N THR A 398 33.57 11.49 12.80
CA THR A 398 33.09 12.83 13.13
C THR A 398 32.00 12.77 14.20
N SER A 399 31.66 13.92 14.78
CA SER A 399 30.50 14.06 15.66
C SER A 399 29.20 13.58 14.98
N VAL A 400 29.06 13.88 13.69
CA VAL A 400 27.95 13.42 12.83
C VAL A 400 27.96 11.89 12.65
N GLY A 401 29.13 11.28 12.55
CA GLY A 401 29.24 9.83 12.44
C GLY A 401 28.86 9.12 13.75
N ALA A 402 29.24 9.67 14.90
CA ALA A 402 28.96 9.12 16.22
C ALA A 402 27.51 9.29 16.71
N GLU A 403 26.70 10.11 16.01
CA GLU A 403 25.32 10.41 16.39
C GLU A 403 24.44 9.15 16.56
N GLY A 404 23.58 9.17 17.57
CA GLY A 404 22.53 8.17 17.76
C GLY A 404 22.95 6.86 18.44
N MET A 405 24.26 6.61 18.64
CA MET A 405 24.74 5.38 19.29
C MET A 405 25.11 5.54 20.78
N GLY A 406 25.16 6.77 21.31
CA GLY A 406 25.62 7.01 22.69
C GLY A 406 27.13 6.76 22.90
N LEU A 407 27.92 6.84 21.83
CA LEU A 407 29.38 6.66 21.87
C LEU A 407 30.07 7.82 22.60
N ARG A 408 31.25 7.57 23.17
CA ARG A 408 32.04 8.53 23.95
C ARG A 408 33.45 8.62 23.38
N ASP A 409 33.91 9.84 23.09
CA ASP A 409 35.27 10.12 22.61
C ASP A 409 36.31 9.65 23.65
N GLY A 410 37.37 9.01 23.19
CA GLY A 410 38.45 8.48 24.02
C GLY A 410 38.11 7.22 24.82
N THR A 411 36.86 6.77 24.84
CA THR A 411 36.45 5.52 25.52
C THR A 411 36.01 4.43 24.56
N HIS A 412 35.13 4.77 23.60
CA HIS A 412 34.59 3.81 22.64
C HIS A 412 35.14 4.03 21.23
N VAL A 413 35.33 5.31 20.88
CA VAL A 413 35.78 5.79 19.56
C VAL A 413 36.61 7.06 19.74
N LEU A 414 37.25 7.50 18.67
CA LEU A 414 37.87 8.82 18.59
C LEU A 414 37.04 9.75 17.68
N ILE A 415 36.64 10.91 18.19
CA ILE A 415 35.76 11.87 17.50
C ILE A 415 36.51 13.13 17.13
N ALA A 416 36.58 13.48 15.84
CA ALA A 416 37.15 14.73 15.36
C ALA A 416 36.41 15.22 14.12
N ASP A 417 36.13 16.52 14.04
CA ASP A 417 35.40 17.12 12.91
C ASP A 417 36.33 17.81 11.89
N ASN A 418 37.47 18.34 12.35
CA ASN A 418 38.43 19.04 11.49
C ASN A 418 39.46 18.07 10.90
N PRO A 419 39.94 18.28 9.65
CA PRO A 419 40.88 17.36 9.00
C PRO A 419 42.18 17.11 9.77
N GLY A 420 42.75 18.16 10.38
CA GLY A 420 43.99 18.08 11.16
C GLY A 420 43.83 17.19 12.38
N ASP A 421 42.85 17.50 13.23
CA ASP A 421 42.53 16.74 14.44
C ASP A 421 42.16 15.29 14.09
N PHE A 422 41.43 15.08 12.99
CA PHE A 422 41.08 13.73 12.51
C PHE A 422 42.33 12.94 12.14
N ALA A 423 43.23 13.53 11.34
CA ALA A 423 44.48 12.90 10.96
C ALA A 423 45.35 12.58 12.18
N GLU A 424 45.46 13.51 13.14
CA GLU A 424 46.21 13.31 14.39
C GLU A 424 45.63 12.14 15.19
N LYS A 425 44.30 12.06 15.36
CA LYS A 425 43.65 10.96 16.06
C LYS A 425 43.84 9.62 15.34
N VAL A 426 43.82 9.59 14.00
CA VAL A 426 44.15 8.37 13.23
C VAL A 426 45.60 7.96 13.46
N VAL A 427 46.57 8.89 13.35
CA VAL A 427 48.00 8.60 13.55
C VAL A 427 48.28 8.12 14.98
N ARG A 428 47.69 8.78 15.98
CA ARG A 428 47.79 8.37 17.39
C ARG A 428 47.29 6.95 17.56
N LEU A 429 46.08 6.65 17.10
CA LEU A 429 45.48 5.32 17.21
C LEU A 429 46.27 4.24 16.44
N TYR A 430 46.96 4.63 15.37
CA TYR A 430 47.78 3.72 14.58
C TYR A 430 49.12 3.36 15.25
N LYS A 431 49.65 4.24 16.12
CA LYS A 431 50.94 4.10 16.80
C LYS A 431 50.82 3.64 18.26
N ASP A 432 49.74 3.99 18.94
CA ASP A 432 49.50 3.73 20.36
C ASP A 432 48.77 2.40 20.57
N LYS A 433 49.54 1.35 20.91
CA LYS A 433 49.01 0.00 21.12
C LYS A 433 48.03 -0.06 22.30
N GLU A 434 48.34 0.61 23.40
CA GLU A 434 47.53 0.55 24.62
C GLU A 434 46.17 1.19 24.40
N LEU A 435 46.15 2.38 23.78
CA LEU A 435 44.90 3.03 23.38
C LEU A 435 44.09 2.19 22.39
N TRP A 436 44.76 1.56 21.42
CA TRP A 436 44.11 0.71 20.44
C TRP A 436 43.42 -0.50 21.10
N GLU A 437 44.12 -1.19 21.99
CA GLU A 437 43.59 -2.35 22.73
C GLU A 437 42.42 -1.96 23.64
N GLU A 438 42.54 -0.81 24.32
CA GLU A 438 41.47 -0.26 25.16
C GLU A 438 40.22 0.06 24.35
N LEU A 439 40.34 0.82 23.24
CA LEU A 439 39.22 1.15 22.37
C LEU A 439 38.60 -0.09 21.71
N SER A 440 39.42 -1.05 21.28
CA SER A 440 38.97 -2.32 20.71
C SER A 440 38.10 -3.10 21.70
N LYS A 441 38.58 -3.23 22.95
CA LYS A 441 37.87 -3.93 24.03
C LYS A 441 36.59 -3.20 24.43
N ASN A 442 36.68 -1.89 24.66
CA ASN A 442 35.54 -1.08 25.08
C ASN A 442 34.45 -1.03 23.99
N GLY A 443 34.85 -0.89 22.72
CA GLY A 443 33.94 -0.96 21.57
C GLY A 443 33.17 -2.27 21.50
N LYS A 444 33.85 -3.41 21.62
CA LYS A 444 33.21 -4.73 21.65
C LYS A 444 32.23 -4.89 22.81
N ASN A 445 32.64 -4.49 24.01
CA ASN A 445 31.78 -4.58 25.20
C ASN A 445 30.54 -3.70 25.06
N PHE A 446 30.70 -2.49 24.52
CA PHE A 446 29.60 -1.57 24.27
C PHE A 446 28.57 -2.15 23.29
N ILE A 447 29.03 -2.78 22.20
CA ILE A 447 28.15 -3.48 21.26
C ILE A 447 27.44 -4.66 21.94
N GLU A 448 28.17 -5.48 22.70
CA GLU A 448 27.60 -6.62 23.42
C GLU A 448 26.49 -6.19 24.38
N GLU A 449 26.71 -5.10 25.12
CA GLU A 449 25.80 -4.61 26.15
C GLU A 449 24.55 -3.94 25.57
N HIS A 450 24.70 -3.14 24.50
CA HIS A 450 23.62 -2.26 24.02
C HIS A 450 23.01 -2.66 22.69
N TYR A 451 23.76 -3.33 21.81
CA TYR A 451 23.36 -3.55 20.40
C TYR A 451 23.41 -5.02 19.97
N SER A 452 23.73 -5.95 20.87
CA SER A 452 23.72 -7.39 20.58
C SER A 452 22.31 -7.92 20.36
N PRO A 453 22.14 -9.05 19.63
CA PRO A 453 20.85 -9.71 19.54
C PRO A 453 20.24 -10.00 20.92
N GLN A 454 21.04 -10.35 21.92
CA GLN A 454 20.61 -10.63 23.29
C GLN A 454 20.05 -9.38 23.97
N SER A 455 20.74 -8.24 23.83
CA SER A 455 20.29 -6.96 24.38
C SER A 455 18.99 -6.49 23.72
N VAL A 456 18.93 -6.51 22.38
CA VAL A 456 17.72 -6.12 21.64
C VAL A 456 16.57 -7.10 21.86
N THR A 457 16.85 -8.39 22.05
CA THR A 457 15.85 -9.39 22.46
C THR A 457 15.19 -9.03 23.80
N ARG A 458 15.95 -8.49 24.76
CA ARG A 458 15.42 -8.04 26.05
C ARG A 458 14.44 -6.87 25.84
N GLY A 459 14.84 -5.87 25.06
CA GLY A 459 13.99 -4.73 24.70
C GLY A 459 12.69 -5.16 24.00
N LEU A 460 12.80 -6.00 22.96
CA LEU A 460 11.63 -6.52 22.25
C LEU A 460 10.70 -7.35 23.16
N LYS A 461 11.24 -8.17 24.07
CA LYS A 461 10.41 -8.88 25.06
C LYS A 461 9.59 -7.92 25.91
N GLU A 462 10.20 -6.84 26.40
CA GLU A 462 9.50 -5.82 27.19
C GLU A 462 8.42 -5.10 26.39
N ILE A 463 8.70 -4.71 25.14
CA ILE A 463 7.73 -4.08 24.23
C ILE A 463 6.47 -4.94 24.09
N PHE A 464 6.64 -6.24 23.82
CA PHE A 464 5.51 -7.16 23.69
C PHE A 464 4.82 -7.50 25.03
N LEU A 465 5.54 -7.49 26.16
CA LEU A 465 4.96 -7.72 27.49
C LEU A 465 4.10 -6.54 27.96
N ARG A 466 4.61 -5.30 27.87
CA ARG A 466 3.88 -4.07 28.24
C ARG A 466 2.58 -3.92 27.44
N THR A 467 2.54 -4.47 26.23
CA THR A 467 1.31 -4.48 25.42
C THR A 467 0.26 -5.46 25.97
N LYS A 468 0.67 -6.59 26.56
CA LYS A 468 -0.28 -7.55 27.17
C LYS A 468 -0.92 -7.01 28.45
N GLU A 469 -0.18 -6.27 29.28
CA GLU A 469 -0.66 -5.76 30.57
C GLU A 469 -1.68 -4.62 30.44
N LYS A 470 -1.53 -3.74 29.45
CA LYS A 470 -2.57 -2.73 29.14
C LYS A 470 -3.83 -3.32 28.50
N GLY A 471 -3.80 -4.59 28.07
CA GLY A 471 -4.90 -5.27 27.40
C GLY A 471 -6.09 -5.68 28.29
N ASN A 472 -5.96 -5.61 29.62
CA ASN A 472 -7.01 -6.06 30.55
C ASN A 472 -7.90 -4.94 31.14
N ASN A 473 -7.56 -3.65 30.95
CA ASN A 473 -8.31 -2.53 31.54
C ASN A 473 -8.68 -1.39 30.57
N ASP A 474 -8.48 -1.56 29.25
CA ASP A 474 -8.88 -0.53 28.28
C ASP A 474 -10.06 -1.04 27.43
N THR A 475 -11.26 -0.58 27.80
CA THR A 475 -12.48 -0.62 26.99
C THR A 475 -12.17 -0.29 25.53
N GLN A 476 -12.54 -1.21 24.63
CA GLN A 476 -12.66 -1.08 23.17
C GLN A 476 -12.32 0.31 22.59
N LYS A 477 -11.03 0.58 22.39
CA LYS A 477 -10.59 1.64 21.48
C LYS A 477 -10.83 1.16 20.04
N LYS A 478 -11.97 1.57 19.48
CA LYS A 478 -12.30 1.47 18.06
C LYS A 478 -11.40 2.43 17.28
N TYR A 479 -10.29 1.92 16.74
CA TYR A 479 -9.54 2.58 15.68
C TYR A 479 -9.98 1.99 14.34
N SER A 480 -10.67 2.79 13.53
CA SER A 480 -11.00 2.49 12.13
C SER A 480 -10.38 3.55 11.23
N PHE A 481 -9.59 3.14 10.24
CA PHE A 481 -9.19 4.00 9.13
C PHE A 481 -9.63 3.33 7.83
N SER A 482 -10.76 3.80 7.29
CA SER A 482 -11.10 3.69 5.87
C SER A 482 -10.68 4.99 5.19
N ALA A 483 -10.53 5.00 3.86
CA ALA A 483 -10.59 6.23 3.05
C ALA A 483 -11.57 7.22 3.68
N ARG A 484 -11.13 8.45 3.99
CA ARG A 484 -11.75 9.39 4.95
C ARG A 484 -13.23 9.05 5.18
N MET A 485 -13.51 8.31 6.25
CA MET A 485 -14.79 8.43 6.94
C MET A 485 -14.54 9.38 8.09
N GLU A 486 -14.67 10.68 7.83
CA GLU A 486 -14.80 11.62 8.92
C GLU A 486 -16.18 11.39 9.53
N ILE A 487 -16.23 10.83 10.74
CA ILE A 487 -17.43 10.90 11.58
C ILE A 487 -17.48 12.31 12.13
N ILE A 488 -17.96 13.25 11.30
CA ILE A 488 -18.23 14.60 11.74
C ILE A 488 -19.54 14.57 12.53
N ARG A 489 -19.45 14.82 13.83
CA ARG A 489 -20.62 14.99 14.68
C ARG A 489 -21.18 16.39 14.48
N PHE A 490 -22.09 16.46 13.54
CA PHE A 490 -22.88 17.63 13.23
C PHE A 490 -24.05 17.76 14.22
N PRO A 491 -24.28 18.94 14.85
CA PRO A 491 -25.51 19.18 15.59
C PRO A 491 -26.72 19.02 14.67
N GLU A 492 -27.90 18.78 15.23
CA GLU A 492 -29.12 18.65 14.42
C GLU A 492 -29.44 19.99 13.73
N PRO A 493 -29.42 20.06 12.38
CA PRO A 493 -29.71 21.31 11.69
C PRO A 493 -31.20 21.64 11.82
N ASP A 494 -31.51 22.92 12.08
CA ASP A 494 -32.89 23.40 12.04
C ASP A 494 -33.30 23.62 10.57
N LEU A 495 -34.07 22.68 10.02
CA LEU A 495 -34.54 22.71 8.65
C LEU A 495 -35.88 23.44 8.49
N ARG A 496 -36.46 23.99 9.56
CA ARG A 496 -37.83 24.56 9.52
C ARG A 496 -37.99 25.73 8.53
N ASN A 497 -36.88 26.40 8.19
CA ASN A 497 -36.86 27.53 7.25
C ASN A 497 -36.09 27.22 5.96
N THR A 498 -35.69 25.98 5.71
CA THR A 498 -34.90 25.59 4.54
C THR A 498 -35.79 24.91 3.51
N LEU A 499 -36.08 25.57 2.39
CA LEU A 499 -36.84 24.96 1.29
C LEU A 499 -35.90 24.14 0.39
N THR A 500 -36.25 22.88 0.14
CA THR A 500 -35.51 22.01 -0.80
C THR A 500 -36.36 21.64 -2.02
N SER A 501 -35.83 21.79 -3.22
CA SER A 501 -36.52 21.40 -4.46
C SER A 501 -36.07 20.01 -4.90
N ILE A 502 -37.01 19.07 -4.93
CA ILE A 502 -36.77 17.70 -5.40
C ILE A 502 -37.15 17.63 -6.88
N VAL A 503 -36.13 17.61 -7.74
CA VAL A 503 -36.25 17.51 -9.19
C VAL A 503 -36.27 16.04 -9.60
N ILE A 504 -37.34 15.63 -10.27
CA ILE A 504 -37.56 14.25 -10.72
C ILE A 504 -37.68 14.24 -12.25
N PRO A 505 -36.61 13.91 -13.00
CA PRO A 505 -36.72 13.70 -14.43
C PRO A 505 -37.46 12.39 -14.71
N VAL A 506 -38.41 12.43 -15.64
CA VAL A 506 -39.25 11.27 -15.98
C VAL A 506 -39.32 11.09 -17.48
N LYS A 507 -39.13 9.85 -17.93
CA LYS A 507 -39.46 9.39 -19.28
C LYS A 507 -40.10 8.02 -19.17
N ASN A 508 -41.41 7.93 -19.41
CA ASN A 508 -42.21 6.70 -19.23
C ASN A 508 -42.12 6.10 -17.80
N ASN A 509 -42.37 4.79 -17.65
CA ASN A 509 -42.28 4.05 -16.38
C ASN A 509 -43.08 4.65 -15.21
N TRP A 510 -44.32 5.03 -15.50
CA TRP A 510 -45.17 5.78 -14.59
C TRP A 510 -45.43 5.10 -13.25
N ASP A 511 -45.55 3.78 -13.21
CA ASP A 511 -45.81 3.07 -11.96
C ASP A 511 -44.68 3.24 -10.94
N TYR A 512 -43.44 3.40 -11.39
CA TYR A 512 -42.31 3.75 -10.52
C TYR A 512 -42.42 5.19 -10.01
N THR A 513 -42.82 6.12 -10.87
CA THR A 513 -43.02 7.53 -10.49
C THR A 513 -44.08 7.67 -9.40
N LYS A 514 -45.17 6.89 -9.48
CA LYS A 514 -46.24 6.89 -8.45
C LYS A 514 -45.71 6.50 -7.07
N ILE A 515 -45.00 5.37 -6.98
CA ILE A 515 -44.45 4.87 -5.72
C ILE A 515 -43.30 5.74 -5.19
N CYS A 516 -42.53 6.38 -6.08
CA CYS A 516 -41.53 7.37 -5.73
C CYS A 516 -42.18 8.57 -5.03
N LEU A 517 -43.20 9.18 -5.62
CA LEU A 517 -43.96 10.29 -5.04
C LEU A 517 -44.58 9.91 -3.69
N ASP A 518 -45.18 8.72 -3.59
CA ASP A 518 -45.77 8.22 -2.33
C ASP A 518 -44.70 8.02 -1.25
N SER A 519 -43.48 7.61 -1.60
CA SER A 519 -42.37 7.50 -0.65
C SER A 519 -41.89 8.86 -0.14
N ILE A 520 -41.84 9.87 -1.03
CA ILE A 520 -41.45 11.25 -0.67
C ILE A 520 -42.46 11.84 0.30
N ALA A 521 -43.76 11.79 -0.02
CA ALA A 521 -44.81 12.30 0.85
C ALA A 521 -44.87 11.61 2.22
N ARG A 522 -44.47 10.33 2.29
CA ARG A 522 -44.47 9.56 3.53
C ARG A 522 -43.29 9.85 4.45
N TYR A 523 -42.11 10.11 3.88
CA TYR A 523 -40.84 10.10 4.64
C TYR A 523 -40.09 11.43 4.68
N THR A 524 -40.68 12.50 4.14
CA THR A 524 -40.07 13.83 4.13
C THR A 524 -40.76 14.72 5.15
N ASP A 525 -40.01 15.20 6.14
CA ASP A 525 -40.48 15.93 7.32
C ASP A 525 -39.98 17.38 7.41
N SER A 526 -39.30 17.87 6.36
CA SER A 526 -38.82 19.25 6.18
C SER A 526 -39.59 19.95 5.07
N PRO A 527 -39.55 21.28 4.92
CA PRO A 527 -40.18 21.97 3.80
C PRO A 527 -39.54 21.58 2.45
N TYR A 528 -40.36 21.15 1.49
CA TYR A 528 -39.90 20.82 0.14
C TYR A 528 -40.92 21.20 -0.94
N GLU A 529 -40.44 21.33 -2.17
CA GLU A 529 -41.26 21.28 -3.37
C GLU A 529 -40.82 20.11 -4.27
N ILE A 530 -41.74 19.61 -5.08
CA ILE A 530 -41.47 18.58 -6.10
C ILE A 530 -41.55 19.23 -7.48
N VAL A 531 -40.51 19.05 -8.29
CA VAL A 531 -40.47 19.48 -9.69
C VAL A 531 -40.36 18.24 -10.58
N ILE A 532 -41.48 17.82 -11.17
CA ILE A 532 -41.51 16.71 -12.11
C ILE A 532 -41.19 17.26 -13.50
N VAL A 533 -40.17 16.69 -14.16
CA VAL A 533 -39.77 17.06 -15.52
C VAL A 533 -40.02 15.88 -16.45
N ASP A 534 -41.11 15.94 -17.21
CA ASP A 534 -41.48 14.94 -18.20
C ASP A 534 -40.72 15.18 -19.52
N ASN A 535 -39.70 14.35 -19.75
CA ASN A 535 -38.78 14.37 -20.89
C ASN A 535 -39.35 13.63 -22.11
N GLY A 536 -40.54 14.03 -22.57
CA GLY A 536 -41.13 13.53 -23.81
C GLY A 536 -41.72 12.12 -23.71
N SER A 537 -42.48 11.84 -22.65
CA SER A 537 -43.17 10.55 -22.48
C SER A 537 -44.40 10.39 -23.39
N GLU A 538 -44.69 9.14 -23.77
CA GLU A 538 -45.73 8.78 -24.76
C GLU A 538 -47.16 8.95 -24.23
N GLU A 539 -47.41 8.65 -22.95
CA GLU A 539 -48.72 8.77 -22.31
C GLU A 539 -48.69 9.77 -21.13
N PRO A 540 -49.66 10.68 -20.95
CA PRO A 540 -49.52 11.73 -19.96
C PRO A 540 -49.80 11.27 -18.52
N LEU A 541 -48.76 11.24 -17.66
CA LEU A 541 -48.87 11.14 -16.19
C LEU A 541 -49.67 12.30 -15.57
N TYR A 542 -49.87 13.38 -16.31
CA TYR A 542 -50.52 14.60 -15.84
C TYR A 542 -51.81 14.36 -15.04
N GLN A 543 -52.68 13.44 -15.48
CA GLN A 543 -53.93 13.13 -14.77
C GLN A 543 -53.68 12.49 -13.40
N TYR A 544 -52.67 11.63 -13.28
CA TYR A 544 -52.25 11.08 -12.00
C TYR A 544 -51.59 12.15 -11.13
N VAL A 545 -50.64 12.94 -11.67
CA VAL A 545 -49.99 14.02 -10.91
C VAL A 545 -51.03 14.99 -10.35
N LYS A 546 -52.03 15.35 -11.15
CA LYS A 546 -53.13 16.22 -10.72
C LYS A 546 -53.92 15.61 -9.55
N ARG A 547 -54.35 14.35 -9.66
CA ARG A 547 -55.07 13.64 -8.58
C ARG A 547 -54.20 13.46 -7.33
N TRP A 548 -52.91 13.19 -7.51
CA TRP A 548 -51.97 13.07 -6.42
C TRP A 548 -51.80 14.41 -5.69
N LYS A 549 -51.70 15.52 -6.44
CA LYS A 549 -51.64 16.87 -5.88
C LYS A 549 -52.94 17.28 -5.17
N GLU A 550 -54.09 16.85 -5.68
CA GLU A 550 -55.39 17.08 -5.01
C GLU A 550 -55.49 16.38 -3.64
N ARG A 551 -54.82 15.23 -3.49
CA ARG A 551 -54.72 14.47 -2.22
C ARG A 551 -53.66 15.02 -1.27
N ASN A 552 -52.61 15.65 -1.80
CA ASN A 552 -51.48 16.21 -1.04
C ASN A 552 -51.39 17.74 -1.23
N ARG A 553 -52.40 18.47 -0.74
CA ARG A 553 -52.59 19.89 -1.07
C ARG A 553 -51.52 20.80 -0.49
N GLU A 554 -50.95 20.37 0.62
CA GLU A 554 -49.84 20.99 1.35
C GLU A 554 -48.47 20.87 0.65
N ILE A 555 -48.26 19.90 -0.25
CA ILE A 555 -46.95 19.70 -0.92
C ILE A 555 -46.85 20.57 -2.18
N MET A 556 -45.94 21.53 -2.25
CA MET A 556 -45.70 22.29 -3.49
C MET A 556 -45.28 21.37 -4.64
N LEU A 557 -45.95 21.45 -5.78
CA LEU A 557 -45.65 20.62 -6.95
C LEU A 557 -45.69 21.43 -8.24
N ARG A 558 -44.64 21.30 -9.04
CA ARG A 558 -44.52 21.83 -10.40
C ARG A 558 -44.37 20.65 -11.37
N TYR A 559 -45.05 20.73 -12.51
CA TYR A 559 -44.96 19.74 -13.58
C TYR A 559 -44.55 20.46 -14.86
N LEU A 560 -43.34 20.16 -15.34
CA LEU A 560 -42.79 20.66 -16.59
C LEU A 560 -42.81 19.52 -17.61
N ARG A 561 -43.30 19.79 -18.83
CA ARG A 561 -43.35 18.78 -19.89
C ARG A 561 -42.64 19.28 -21.14
N PHE A 562 -41.79 18.43 -21.69
CA PHE A 562 -41.18 18.60 -23.01
C PHE A 562 -41.87 17.69 -24.03
N ASN A 563 -41.88 18.14 -25.30
CA ASN A 563 -42.39 17.35 -26.42
C ASN A 563 -41.40 16.27 -26.88
N GLU A 564 -40.14 16.40 -26.48
CA GLU A 564 -39.01 15.58 -26.92
C GLU A 564 -38.06 15.33 -25.75
N ASN A 565 -37.33 14.22 -25.83
CA ASN A 565 -36.40 13.81 -24.77
C ASN A 565 -35.14 14.67 -24.80
N ARG A 566 -34.92 15.46 -23.74
CA ARG A 566 -33.71 16.30 -23.57
C ARG A 566 -32.57 15.59 -22.85
N GLY A 567 -32.71 14.28 -22.61
CA GLY A 567 -31.74 13.50 -21.84
C GLY A 567 -31.79 13.82 -20.34
N PHE A 568 -31.02 13.06 -19.55
CA PHE A 568 -31.01 13.20 -18.09
C PHE A 568 -30.53 14.60 -17.67
N ALA A 569 -29.37 15.03 -18.16
CA ALA A 569 -28.79 16.35 -17.88
C ALA A 569 -29.75 17.50 -18.20
N GLY A 570 -30.33 17.52 -19.41
CA GLY A 570 -31.25 18.57 -19.84
C GLY A 570 -32.56 18.60 -19.03
N GLY A 571 -33.07 17.43 -18.63
CA GLY A 571 -34.23 17.35 -17.74
C GLY A 571 -33.93 17.90 -16.34
N CYS A 572 -32.80 17.50 -15.75
CA CYS A 572 -32.35 17.98 -14.45
C CYS A 572 -32.11 19.50 -14.45
N ASN A 573 -31.41 20.03 -15.46
CA ASN A 573 -31.15 21.46 -15.60
C ASN A 573 -32.45 22.29 -15.69
N ALA A 574 -33.41 21.83 -16.49
CA ALA A 574 -34.70 22.51 -16.62
C ALA A 574 -35.49 22.51 -15.31
N GLY A 575 -35.46 21.41 -14.56
CA GLY A 575 -36.08 21.33 -13.24
C GLY A 575 -35.40 22.24 -12.21
N ALA A 576 -34.06 22.27 -12.20
CA ALA A 576 -33.28 23.16 -11.34
C ALA A 576 -33.57 24.64 -11.63
N PHE A 577 -33.72 25.00 -12.91
CA PHE A 577 -34.01 26.38 -13.32
C PHE A 577 -35.33 26.92 -12.74
N VAL A 578 -36.39 26.10 -12.72
CA VAL A 578 -37.71 26.50 -12.18
C VAL A 578 -37.87 26.26 -10.67
N SER A 579 -36.83 25.73 -10.03
CA SER A 579 -36.81 25.42 -8.60
C SER A 579 -36.67 26.69 -7.75
N SER A 580 -37.34 26.71 -6.60
CA SER A 580 -37.41 27.82 -5.65
C SER A 580 -36.62 27.57 -4.36
N GLY A 581 -36.16 26.34 -4.12
CA GLY A 581 -35.41 25.96 -2.93
C GLY A 581 -33.94 26.37 -2.95
N ASP A 582 -33.37 26.57 -1.77
CA ASP A 582 -31.94 26.87 -1.57
C ASP A 582 -31.05 25.65 -1.84
N TYR A 583 -31.65 24.46 -1.76
CA TYR A 583 -31.04 23.18 -2.04
C TYR A 583 -31.82 22.47 -3.15
N LEU A 584 -31.08 21.79 -4.03
CA LEU A 584 -31.63 20.94 -5.08
C LEU A 584 -31.36 19.48 -4.72
N VAL A 585 -32.35 18.62 -4.93
CA VAL A 585 -32.21 17.17 -4.91
C VAL A 585 -32.62 16.62 -6.27
N PHE A 586 -31.70 15.99 -6.99
CA PHE A 586 -32.01 15.26 -8.21
C PHE A 586 -32.28 13.81 -7.86
N LEU A 587 -33.48 13.33 -8.13
CA LEU A 587 -33.94 12.00 -7.71
C LEU A 587 -34.53 11.24 -8.90
N ASN A 588 -34.00 10.04 -9.18
CA ASN A 588 -34.54 9.19 -10.22
C ASN A 588 -35.95 8.69 -9.87
N ASN A 589 -36.83 8.61 -10.87
CA ASN A 589 -38.22 8.19 -10.68
C ASN A 589 -38.40 6.70 -10.34
N ASP A 590 -37.35 5.89 -10.49
CA ASP A 590 -37.30 4.47 -10.10
C ASP A 590 -36.58 4.26 -8.75
N THR A 591 -36.73 5.23 -7.85
CA THR A 591 -36.21 5.17 -6.47
C THR A 591 -37.32 5.30 -5.44
N LEU A 592 -37.07 4.76 -4.23
CA LEU A 592 -37.92 4.93 -3.06
C LEU A 592 -37.08 5.47 -1.90
N VAL A 593 -37.50 6.59 -1.34
CA VAL A 593 -36.82 7.19 -0.19
C VAL A 593 -37.28 6.54 1.12
N THR A 594 -36.51 6.72 2.20
CA THR A 594 -36.78 6.16 3.53
C THR A 594 -36.81 7.24 4.60
N PRO A 595 -37.25 6.96 5.85
CA PRO A 595 -37.32 7.99 6.89
C PRO A 595 -36.01 8.76 7.08
N SER A 596 -36.12 10.08 7.30
CA SER A 596 -35.01 11.00 7.55
C SER A 596 -34.02 11.17 6.39
N TRP A 597 -34.36 10.71 5.18
CA TRP A 597 -33.45 10.76 4.03
C TRP A 597 -33.00 12.17 3.68
N LEU A 598 -33.96 13.10 3.51
CA LEU A 598 -33.70 14.46 3.06
C LEU A 598 -32.84 15.20 4.08
N LYS A 599 -33.24 15.13 5.35
CA LYS A 599 -32.46 15.69 6.46
C LYS A 599 -31.05 15.12 6.51
N GLY A 600 -30.89 13.81 6.29
CA GLY A 600 -29.58 13.15 6.29
C GLY A 600 -28.66 13.62 5.16
N LEU A 601 -29.20 13.91 3.97
CA LEU A 601 -28.46 14.46 2.83
C LEU A 601 -28.07 15.93 3.06
N LEU A 602 -28.98 16.74 3.60
CA LEU A 602 -28.75 18.17 3.80
C LEU A 602 -27.81 18.48 4.97
N LYS A 603 -27.79 17.62 6.00
CA LYS A 603 -27.00 17.80 7.22
C LYS A 603 -25.52 18.16 6.95
N PRO A 604 -24.75 17.39 6.16
CA PRO A 604 -23.37 17.76 5.81
C PRO A 604 -23.27 19.05 4.98
N LEU A 605 -24.18 19.30 4.03
CA LEU A 605 -24.16 20.52 3.19
C LEU A 605 -24.38 21.81 4.00
N ILE A 606 -25.20 21.73 5.05
CA ILE A 606 -25.50 22.88 5.91
C ILE A 606 -24.35 23.17 6.86
N LEU A 607 -23.71 22.13 7.38
CA LEU A 607 -22.83 22.26 8.54
C LEU A 607 -21.34 22.29 8.20
N ASP A 608 -20.96 21.93 6.97
CA ASP A 608 -19.60 22.05 6.46
C ASP A 608 -19.59 22.68 5.07
N ASN A 609 -19.06 23.90 5.00
CA ASN A 609 -18.98 24.66 3.75
C ASN A 609 -17.94 24.13 2.77
N THR A 610 -17.13 23.13 3.17
CA THR A 610 -16.22 22.41 2.27
C THR A 610 -16.92 21.29 1.49
N ILE A 611 -18.18 20.98 1.81
CA ILE A 611 -18.98 19.96 1.12
C ILE A 611 -19.85 20.62 0.05
N GLY A 612 -19.67 20.20 -1.19
CA GLY A 612 -20.39 20.75 -2.35
C GLY A 612 -21.60 19.93 -2.77
N ILE A 613 -21.51 18.60 -2.70
CA ILE A 613 -22.57 17.69 -3.18
C ILE A 613 -22.64 16.44 -2.32
N THR A 614 -23.83 15.87 -2.15
CA THR A 614 -24.03 14.65 -1.35
C THR A 614 -24.89 13.62 -2.07
N GLY A 615 -24.70 12.34 -1.76
CA GLY A 615 -25.53 11.24 -2.26
C GLY A 615 -25.75 10.17 -1.20
N PRO A 616 -26.83 9.38 -1.27
CA PRO A 616 -27.11 8.31 -0.31
C PRO A 616 -26.46 6.98 -0.74
N VAL A 617 -26.59 5.96 0.13
CA VAL A 617 -26.37 4.57 -0.26
C VAL A 617 -27.66 3.93 -0.80
N SER A 618 -27.53 2.88 -1.62
CA SER A 618 -28.63 2.16 -2.25
C SER A 618 -28.38 0.67 -2.37
N ASN A 619 -29.44 -0.13 -2.56
CA ASN A 619 -29.33 -1.55 -2.92
C ASN A 619 -28.81 -1.77 -4.35
N TYR A 620 -28.83 -0.73 -5.19
CA TYR A 620 -28.39 -0.80 -6.58
C TYR A 620 -27.72 0.51 -6.99
N ALA A 621 -26.39 0.52 -7.01
CA ALA A 621 -25.59 1.65 -7.45
C ALA A 621 -24.22 1.15 -7.93
N ALA A 622 -23.48 1.95 -8.68
CA ALA A 622 -22.07 1.66 -8.95
C ALA A 622 -21.20 2.12 -7.77
N GLY A 623 -20.07 1.45 -7.56
CA GLY A 623 -19.06 1.85 -6.59
C GLY A 623 -19.52 1.80 -5.14
N ARG A 624 -19.02 2.75 -4.32
CA ARG A 624 -19.17 2.76 -2.85
C ARG A 624 -20.59 3.09 -2.37
N GLN A 625 -21.50 3.52 -3.26
CA GLN A 625 -22.90 3.76 -2.92
C GLN A 625 -23.74 2.47 -2.87
N GLU A 626 -23.21 1.32 -3.28
CA GLU A 626 -23.95 0.04 -3.27
C GLU A 626 -23.88 -0.69 -1.91
N ILE A 627 -25.04 -1.13 -1.41
CA ILE A 627 -25.18 -2.09 -0.31
C ILE A 627 -25.46 -3.47 -0.91
N LYS A 628 -24.40 -4.26 -1.08
CA LYS A 628 -24.43 -5.58 -1.76
C LYS A 628 -25.34 -6.61 -1.11
N ASP A 629 -25.47 -6.58 0.22
CA ASP A 629 -26.29 -7.53 0.99
C ASP A 629 -27.63 -6.93 1.44
N CYS A 630 -28.30 -6.16 0.58
CA CYS A 630 -29.59 -5.58 0.91
C CYS A 630 -30.67 -6.67 1.01
N PRO A 631 -31.25 -6.92 2.20
CA PRO A 631 -32.24 -7.98 2.39
C PRO A 631 -33.64 -7.56 1.89
N VAL A 632 -33.82 -6.29 1.50
CA VAL A 632 -35.07 -5.78 0.92
C VAL A 632 -34.93 -5.84 -0.59
N ALA A 633 -35.86 -6.53 -1.25
CA ALA A 633 -35.93 -6.62 -2.70
C ALA A 633 -37.40 -6.69 -3.15
N PHE A 634 -37.75 -5.87 -4.13
CA PHE A 634 -39.08 -5.81 -4.73
C PHE A 634 -39.00 -6.24 -6.20
N LYS A 635 -39.92 -7.10 -6.63
CA LYS A 635 -39.98 -7.62 -8.03
C LYS A 635 -40.66 -6.64 -9.01
N GLY A 636 -40.69 -5.34 -8.70
CA GLY A 636 -41.37 -4.30 -9.49
C GLY A 636 -42.24 -3.37 -8.63
N PRO A 637 -42.99 -2.44 -9.26
CA PRO A 637 -43.64 -1.34 -8.54
C PRO A 637 -44.98 -1.73 -7.88
N PHE A 638 -45.55 -2.90 -8.20
CA PHE A 638 -46.93 -3.25 -7.83
C PHE A 638 -47.10 -3.90 -6.44
N ASN A 639 -46.03 -4.13 -5.68
CA ASN A 639 -46.09 -4.78 -4.35
C ASN A 639 -44.96 -4.30 -3.41
N VAL A 640 -44.83 -2.98 -3.25
CA VAL A 640 -43.84 -2.39 -2.35
C VAL A 640 -44.31 -2.49 -0.90
N ASP A 641 -43.55 -3.19 -0.06
CA ASP A 641 -43.75 -3.19 1.39
C ASP A 641 -43.03 -1.99 2.01
N PHE A 642 -43.76 -0.89 2.18
CA PHE A 642 -43.25 0.33 2.80
C PHE A 642 -42.84 0.13 4.28
N GLY A 643 -43.46 -0.81 5.00
CA GLY A 643 -43.10 -1.13 6.38
C GLY A 643 -41.72 -1.76 6.47
N ARG A 644 -41.46 -2.77 5.63
CA ARG A 644 -40.14 -3.40 5.51
C ARG A 644 -39.08 -2.43 5.00
N LEU A 645 -39.42 -1.60 4.01
CA LEU A 645 -38.52 -0.57 3.49
C LEU A 645 -38.14 0.45 4.58
N SER A 646 -39.12 0.96 5.33
CA SER A 646 -38.91 1.90 6.43
C SER A 646 -38.06 1.29 7.54
N ALA A 647 -38.36 0.05 7.97
CA ALA A 647 -37.60 -0.63 9.01
C ALA A 647 -36.12 -0.78 8.62
N TYR A 648 -35.86 -1.12 7.35
CA TYR A 648 -34.51 -1.22 6.84
C TYR A 648 -33.81 0.14 6.73
N GLY A 649 -34.47 1.18 6.19
CA GLY A 649 -33.90 2.52 6.14
C GLY A 649 -33.54 3.06 7.52
N LEU A 650 -34.42 2.87 8.52
CA LEU A 650 -34.12 3.22 9.92
C LEU A 650 -32.96 2.40 10.50
N SER A 651 -32.83 1.12 10.13
CA SER A 651 -31.70 0.30 10.55
C SER A 651 -30.38 0.82 9.98
N ILE A 652 -30.35 1.26 8.72
CA ILE A 652 -29.18 1.87 8.07
C ILE A 652 -28.85 3.20 8.75
N SER A 653 -29.86 4.02 8.98
CA SER A 653 -29.71 5.31 9.68
C SER A 653 -29.13 5.15 11.09
N ARG A 654 -29.60 4.17 11.87
CA ARG A 654 -29.03 3.85 13.19
C ARG A 654 -27.63 3.27 13.09
N LYS A 655 -27.39 2.38 12.13
CA LYS A 655 -26.10 1.68 11.97
C LYS A 655 -24.98 2.61 11.55
N TYR A 656 -25.27 3.57 10.66
CA TYR A 656 -24.30 4.48 10.05
C TYR A 656 -24.60 5.95 10.39
N GLN A 657 -25.12 6.19 11.59
CA GLN A 657 -25.48 7.53 12.04
C GLN A 657 -24.28 8.48 11.97
N ASN A 658 -24.44 9.62 11.31
CA ASN A 658 -23.37 10.61 11.08
C ASN A 658 -22.09 10.02 10.46
N THR A 659 -22.23 9.02 9.60
CA THR A 659 -21.12 8.41 8.86
C THR A 659 -21.16 8.89 7.41
N TYR A 660 -20.03 9.44 6.94
CA TYR A 660 -19.87 10.06 5.63
C TYR A 660 -18.63 9.50 4.93
N ILE A 661 -18.68 9.20 3.63
CA ILE A 661 -17.50 8.82 2.82
C ILE A 661 -17.25 9.92 1.79
N PHE A 662 -16.01 10.31 1.54
CA PHE A 662 -15.66 11.23 0.46
C PHE A 662 -15.22 10.43 -0.79
N PRO A 663 -16.09 10.26 -1.81
CA PRO A 663 -15.70 9.60 -3.05
C PRO A 663 -15.00 10.57 -4.00
N GLU A 664 -14.46 10.01 -5.09
CA GLU A 664 -13.92 10.74 -6.23
C GLU A 664 -15.06 11.29 -7.12
N ALA A 665 -16.19 10.59 -7.17
CA ALA A 665 -17.43 11.01 -7.81
C ALA A 665 -18.67 10.33 -7.20
N LEU A 666 -19.85 10.94 -7.34
CA LEU A 666 -21.13 10.36 -6.96
C LEU A 666 -21.92 9.87 -8.17
N ILE A 667 -22.67 8.78 -7.98
CA ILE A 667 -23.60 8.22 -8.94
C ILE A 667 -24.97 8.90 -8.79
N GLY A 668 -25.50 9.35 -9.92
CA GLY A 668 -26.60 10.29 -10.06
C GLY A 668 -28.02 9.78 -9.84
N PHE A 669 -28.24 8.69 -9.10
CA PHE A 669 -29.60 8.22 -8.82
C PHE A 669 -30.31 9.05 -7.74
N CYS A 670 -29.54 9.70 -6.87
CA CYS A 670 -30.00 10.65 -5.87
C CYS A 670 -28.84 11.57 -5.46
N LEU A 671 -28.89 12.87 -5.80
CA LEU A 671 -27.85 13.84 -5.48
C LEU A 671 -28.46 15.08 -4.83
N ALA A 672 -27.87 15.60 -3.75
CA ALA A 672 -28.24 16.88 -3.15
C ALA A 672 -27.09 17.89 -3.24
N ILE A 673 -27.39 19.13 -3.63
CA ILE A 673 -26.42 20.22 -3.85
C ILE A 673 -27.04 21.58 -3.49
N LYS A 674 -26.24 22.55 -3.06
CA LYS A 674 -26.69 23.94 -2.90
C LYS A 674 -27.04 24.52 -4.27
N LYS A 675 -28.21 25.14 -4.43
CA LYS A 675 -28.64 25.71 -5.72
C LYS A 675 -27.62 26.72 -6.25
N GLY A 676 -27.14 27.62 -5.39
CA GLY A 676 -26.12 28.61 -5.77
C GLY A 676 -24.83 27.99 -6.32
N LEU A 677 -24.36 26.89 -5.73
CA LEU A 677 -23.19 26.16 -6.24
C LEU A 677 -23.49 25.48 -7.59
N PHE A 678 -24.66 24.85 -7.72
CA PHE A 678 -25.07 24.21 -8.96
C PHE A 678 -25.13 25.20 -10.13
N ASP A 679 -25.67 26.40 -9.89
CA ASP A 679 -25.72 27.49 -10.86
C ASP A 679 -24.30 28.02 -11.18
N GLU A 680 -23.44 28.17 -10.15
CA GLU A 680 -22.05 28.63 -10.29
C GLU A 680 -21.20 27.70 -11.17
N ILE A 681 -21.30 26.39 -10.95
CA ILE A 681 -20.50 25.41 -11.72
C ILE A 681 -21.12 25.05 -13.07
N GLY A 682 -22.29 25.60 -13.41
CA GLY A 682 -22.95 25.46 -14.72
C GLY A 682 -23.85 24.24 -14.88
N GLY A 683 -24.38 23.67 -13.80
CA GLY A 683 -25.35 22.57 -13.82
C GLY A 683 -24.84 21.24 -14.41
N PHE A 684 -25.71 20.33 -14.82
CA PHE A 684 -25.30 19.11 -15.54
C PHE A 684 -24.85 19.42 -16.98
N ASP A 685 -23.84 18.72 -17.48
CA ASP A 685 -23.35 18.93 -18.83
C ASP A 685 -24.18 18.15 -19.85
N GLU A 686 -24.93 18.86 -20.69
CA GLU A 686 -25.85 18.27 -21.67
C GLU A 686 -25.16 17.56 -22.84
N ARG A 687 -23.82 17.66 -22.95
CA ARG A 687 -23.05 16.86 -23.93
C ARG A 687 -23.17 15.36 -23.70
N PHE A 688 -23.48 14.93 -22.47
CA PHE A 688 -23.68 13.53 -22.11
C PHE A 688 -25.11 13.07 -22.39
N TYR A 689 -25.56 13.26 -23.62
CA TYR A 689 -26.88 12.79 -24.07
C TYR A 689 -26.85 11.32 -24.48
N PRO A 690 -27.89 10.50 -24.16
CA PRO A 690 -29.05 10.82 -23.33
C PRO A 690 -28.82 10.68 -21.81
N GLY A 691 -27.65 10.21 -21.39
CA GLY A 691 -27.19 10.10 -20.00
C GLY A 691 -25.92 9.24 -19.89
N ASN A 692 -25.46 8.95 -18.66
CA ASN A 692 -24.14 8.42 -18.30
C ASN A 692 -23.01 9.47 -18.37
N PHE A 693 -22.24 9.57 -17.27
CA PHE A 693 -21.09 10.47 -17.02
C PHE A 693 -21.42 11.91 -16.66
N GLU A 694 -22.66 12.39 -16.79
CA GLU A 694 -23.05 13.75 -16.36
C GLU A 694 -22.95 13.97 -14.85
N ASP A 695 -23.20 12.93 -14.06
CA ASP A 695 -23.11 12.88 -12.60
C ASP A 695 -21.66 12.85 -12.10
N ILE A 696 -20.84 12.03 -12.76
CA ILE A 696 -19.39 11.97 -12.56
C ILE A 696 -18.76 13.31 -12.91
N ASP A 697 -19.11 13.87 -14.07
CA ASP A 697 -18.63 15.17 -14.51
C ASP A 697 -19.00 16.30 -13.55
N LEU A 698 -20.24 16.32 -13.05
CA LEU A 698 -20.69 17.29 -12.05
C LEU A 698 -19.86 17.16 -10.76
N SER A 699 -19.60 15.93 -10.31
CA SER A 699 -18.78 15.67 -9.12
C SER A 699 -17.33 16.17 -9.28
N ILE A 700 -16.74 16.00 -10.47
CA ILE A 700 -15.41 16.50 -10.78
C ILE A 700 -15.38 18.03 -10.83
N ARG A 701 -16.42 18.68 -11.36
CA ARG A 701 -16.53 20.15 -11.32
C ARG A 701 -16.70 20.70 -9.90
N VAL A 702 -17.35 19.96 -9.00
CA VAL A 702 -17.37 20.28 -7.57
C VAL A 702 -15.96 20.23 -6.97
N HIS A 703 -15.15 19.24 -7.34
CA HIS A 703 -13.74 19.19 -6.94
C HIS A 703 -12.91 20.35 -7.51
N ALA A 704 -13.14 20.73 -8.77
CA ALA A 704 -12.48 21.89 -9.40
C ALA A 704 -12.85 23.21 -8.68
N ALA A 705 -14.05 23.30 -8.10
CA ALA A 705 -14.48 24.39 -7.22
C ALA A 705 -13.91 24.30 -5.78
N ARG A 706 -12.97 23.37 -5.52
CA ARG A 706 -12.34 23.09 -4.21
C ARG A 706 -13.32 22.62 -3.13
N LEU A 707 -14.43 22.03 -3.54
CA LEU A 707 -15.44 21.44 -2.67
C LEU A 707 -15.44 19.92 -2.79
N LYS A 708 -16.02 19.24 -1.80
CA LYS A 708 -15.97 17.77 -1.70
C LYS A 708 -17.34 17.14 -1.96
N PRO A 709 -17.43 16.07 -2.76
CA PRO A 709 -18.59 15.18 -2.75
C PRO A 709 -18.59 14.29 -1.50
N VAL A 710 -19.79 13.88 -1.06
CA VAL A 710 -19.97 13.04 0.14
C VAL A 710 -21.08 11.98 -0.04
N ILE A 711 -20.78 10.73 0.30
CA ILE A 711 -21.78 9.67 0.47
C ILE A 711 -22.27 9.69 1.92
N CYS A 712 -23.57 9.87 2.12
CA CYS A 712 -24.25 9.83 3.41
C CYS A 712 -24.64 8.38 3.75
N MET A 713 -23.78 7.66 4.47
CA MET A 713 -23.96 6.23 4.76
C MET A 713 -25.21 5.94 5.61
N GLY A 714 -25.64 6.90 6.42
CA GLY A 714 -26.87 6.83 7.22
C GLY A 714 -28.16 7.10 6.43
N VAL A 715 -28.07 7.36 5.12
CA VAL A 715 -29.23 7.60 4.25
C VAL A 715 -29.36 6.47 3.24
N PHE A 716 -30.47 5.73 3.31
CA PHE A 716 -30.79 4.68 2.35
C PHE A 716 -31.88 5.13 1.38
N VAL A 717 -31.62 4.99 0.09
CA VAL A 717 -32.60 5.15 -0.97
C VAL A 717 -32.63 3.87 -1.80
N TYR A 718 -33.78 3.21 -1.87
CA TYR A 718 -33.94 2.00 -2.66
C TYR A 718 -34.00 2.36 -4.14
N HIS A 719 -33.32 1.61 -5.01
CA HIS A 719 -33.25 1.84 -6.45
C HIS A 719 -33.58 0.54 -7.19
N PHE A 720 -34.54 0.61 -8.13
CA PHE A 720 -34.99 -0.58 -8.88
C PHE A 720 -34.02 -0.99 -10.01
N GLY A 721 -33.17 -0.07 -10.48
CA GLY A 721 -32.07 -0.33 -11.40
C GLY A 721 -32.48 -0.58 -12.85
N ASN A 722 -31.80 0.09 -13.79
CA ASN A 722 -31.91 -0.08 -15.25
C ASN A 722 -33.36 -0.05 -15.79
N LYS A 723 -34.24 0.78 -15.22
CA LYS A 723 -35.60 1.00 -15.76
C LYS A 723 -35.67 2.22 -16.67
N THR A 724 -34.89 3.26 -16.40
CA THR A 724 -34.94 4.55 -17.12
C THR A 724 -34.21 4.52 -18.47
N PHE A 725 -33.14 3.75 -18.61
CA PHE A 725 -32.48 3.46 -19.90
C PHE A 725 -32.82 2.02 -20.28
N GLY A 726 -33.82 1.85 -21.16
CA GLY A 726 -34.39 0.54 -21.50
C GLY A 726 -33.36 -0.55 -21.82
N THR A 727 -33.56 -1.73 -21.22
CA THR A 727 -32.98 -3.07 -21.50
C THR A 727 -31.52 -3.19 -21.94
N LYS A 728 -30.76 -4.02 -21.21
CA LYS A 728 -29.44 -4.57 -21.59
C LYS A 728 -29.43 -4.98 -23.08
N GLY A 729 -28.61 -4.29 -23.88
CA GLY A 729 -28.45 -4.51 -25.32
C GLY A 729 -27.32 -3.63 -25.89
N THR A 730 -27.06 -3.73 -27.19
CA THR A 730 -26.01 -2.98 -27.91
C THR A 730 -26.16 -1.46 -27.72
N TYR A 731 -27.40 -0.95 -27.79
CA TYR A 731 -27.69 0.49 -27.62
C TYR A 731 -27.16 1.10 -26.31
N TYR A 732 -27.32 0.43 -25.16
CA TYR A 732 -26.79 0.93 -23.88
C TYR A 732 -25.26 0.97 -23.89
N LYS A 733 -24.64 -0.06 -24.47
CA LYS A 733 -23.19 -0.15 -24.62
C LYS A 733 -22.67 0.96 -25.53
N ASP A 734 -23.35 1.23 -26.64
CA ASP A 734 -23.00 2.29 -27.58
C ASP A 734 -23.13 3.69 -26.95
N VAL A 735 -24.20 3.93 -26.18
CA VAL A 735 -24.37 5.18 -25.42
C VAL A 735 -23.27 5.35 -24.38
N TYR A 736 -22.95 4.30 -23.62
CA TYR A 736 -21.88 4.32 -22.63
C TYR A 736 -20.51 4.58 -23.27
N GLU A 737 -20.15 3.86 -24.33
CA GLU A 737 -18.86 4.02 -25.02
C GLU A 737 -18.71 5.40 -25.68
N ASN A 738 -19.79 5.93 -26.28
CA ASN A 738 -19.78 7.27 -26.87
C ASN A 738 -19.65 8.36 -25.82
N ASN A 739 -20.34 8.24 -24.68
CA ASN A 739 -20.25 9.23 -23.61
C ASN A 739 -18.95 9.11 -22.81
N LEU A 740 -18.37 7.91 -22.69
CA LEU A 740 -17.01 7.74 -22.19
C LEU A 740 -16.00 8.47 -23.09
N ARG A 741 -16.11 8.37 -24.42
CA ARG A 741 -15.25 9.15 -25.35
C ARG A 741 -15.42 10.65 -25.14
N ARG A 742 -16.66 11.14 -25.10
CA ARG A 742 -16.93 12.57 -24.83
C ARG A 742 -16.37 13.02 -23.48
N PHE A 743 -16.41 12.16 -22.48
CA PHE A 743 -15.86 12.42 -21.15
C PHE A 743 -14.33 12.49 -21.18
N MET A 744 -13.69 11.52 -21.83
CA MET A 744 -12.24 11.51 -22.05
C MET A 744 -11.78 12.73 -22.87
N ASP A 745 -12.52 13.11 -23.90
CA ASP A 745 -12.24 14.29 -24.72
C ASP A 745 -12.38 15.59 -23.91
N LYS A 746 -13.46 15.73 -23.13
CA LYS A 746 -13.69 16.89 -22.27
C LYS A 746 -12.54 17.10 -21.29
N TRP A 747 -12.04 16.02 -20.70
CA TRP A 747 -11.01 16.06 -19.66
C TRP A 747 -9.60 15.71 -20.15
N ARG A 748 -9.40 15.58 -21.47
CA ARG A 748 -8.13 15.30 -22.15
C ARG A 748 -7.39 14.05 -21.64
N VAL A 749 -8.13 12.98 -21.32
CA VAL A 749 -7.57 11.75 -20.74
C VAL A 749 -6.86 10.90 -21.80
N PRO A 750 -5.62 10.45 -21.58
CA PRO A 750 -4.93 9.50 -22.46
C PRO A 750 -5.68 8.17 -22.58
N PHE A 751 -5.69 7.59 -23.79
CA PHE A 751 -6.50 6.42 -24.16
C PHE A 751 -6.14 5.08 -23.46
N LEU A 752 -5.21 5.10 -22.49
CA LEU A 752 -4.61 3.90 -21.89
C LEU A 752 -4.68 3.86 -20.35
N MET A 753 -5.52 4.69 -19.74
CA MET A 753 -5.68 4.71 -18.29
C MET A 753 -6.79 3.76 -17.83
N ASP A 754 -6.52 2.99 -16.78
CA ASP A 754 -7.59 2.33 -16.01
C ASP A 754 -8.46 3.39 -15.32
N GLU A 755 -9.66 3.00 -14.87
CA GLU A 755 -10.66 3.93 -14.37
C GLU A 755 -10.15 4.78 -13.19
N GLU A 756 -9.40 4.19 -12.27
CA GLU A 756 -8.85 4.86 -11.09
C GLU A 756 -7.74 5.86 -11.50
N SER A 757 -6.86 5.45 -12.41
CA SER A 757 -5.84 6.33 -13.01
C SER A 757 -6.45 7.48 -13.80
N MET A 758 -7.56 7.25 -14.50
CA MET A 758 -8.32 8.26 -15.22
C MET A 758 -8.89 9.32 -14.26
N TYR A 759 -9.55 8.91 -13.17
CA TYR A 759 -10.09 9.88 -12.20
C TYR A 759 -9.00 10.73 -11.56
N ASN A 760 -7.88 10.11 -11.16
CA ASN A 760 -6.74 10.82 -10.59
C ASN A 760 -6.10 11.79 -11.61
N TYR A 761 -5.98 11.39 -12.88
CA TYR A 761 -5.50 12.25 -13.95
C TYR A 761 -6.40 13.48 -14.16
N ILE A 762 -7.72 13.30 -14.16
CA ILE A 762 -8.68 14.39 -14.39
C ILE A 762 -8.71 15.36 -13.20
N LEU A 763 -8.81 14.83 -11.97
CA LEU A 763 -8.79 15.64 -10.74
C LEU A 763 -7.52 16.48 -10.64
N PHE A 764 -6.41 15.96 -11.16
CA PHE A 764 -5.14 16.64 -11.14
C PHE A 764 -4.98 17.68 -12.28
N ASN A 765 -5.51 17.39 -13.48
CA ASN A 765 -5.45 18.32 -14.62
C ASN A 765 -6.49 19.45 -14.57
N SER A 766 -7.52 19.31 -13.74
CA SER A 766 -8.56 20.32 -13.51
C SER A 766 -8.17 21.37 -12.47
N LEU A 767 -6.99 21.23 -11.85
CA LEU A 767 -6.40 22.24 -10.96
C LEU A 767 -5.77 23.40 -11.79
N PRO A 768 -5.86 24.65 -11.31
CA PRO A 768 -5.31 25.80 -12.03
C PRO A 768 -3.80 25.69 -12.26
N LEU A 769 -3.33 26.15 -13.42
CA LEU A 769 -1.91 26.15 -13.81
C LEU A 769 -1.12 27.18 -13.02
N ASP A 770 -0.52 26.74 -11.91
CA ASP A 770 0.51 27.49 -11.19
C ASP A 770 1.85 26.72 -11.20
N ARG A 771 2.92 27.36 -10.69
CA ARG A 771 4.26 26.75 -10.64
C ARG A 771 4.28 25.43 -9.84
N GLU A 772 3.34 25.23 -8.92
CA GLU A 772 3.24 24.08 -8.02
C GLU A 772 2.63 22.86 -8.74
N THR A 773 1.64 23.08 -9.62
CA THR A 773 1.02 22.01 -10.42
C THR A 773 1.90 21.50 -11.56
N MET A 774 2.80 22.35 -12.10
CA MET A 774 3.72 21.99 -13.19
C MET A 774 4.79 20.97 -12.78
N SER A 775 5.29 21.04 -11.54
CA SER A 775 6.30 20.10 -11.02
C SER A 775 5.72 18.68 -10.83
N VAL A 776 4.49 18.58 -10.30
CA VAL A 776 3.83 17.28 -10.07
C VAL A 776 3.37 16.64 -11.40
N ARG A 777 3.08 17.43 -12.44
CA ARG A 777 2.88 16.92 -13.81
C ARG A 777 4.14 16.26 -14.38
N LYS A 778 5.33 16.82 -14.13
CA LYS A 778 6.62 16.23 -14.56
C LYS A 778 6.89 14.88 -13.90
N ASP A 779 6.64 14.75 -12.59
CA ASP A 779 6.88 13.52 -11.84
C ASP A 779 5.93 12.37 -12.25
N MET A 780 4.66 12.69 -12.52
CA MET A 780 3.69 11.68 -12.94
C MET A 780 3.83 11.28 -14.41
N ALA A 781 4.37 12.18 -15.26
CA ALA A 781 4.72 11.81 -16.63
C ALA A 781 5.94 10.89 -16.68
N SER A 782 6.92 11.05 -15.80
CA SER A 782 7.98 10.06 -15.56
C SER A 782 7.41 8.71 -15.10
N HIS A 783 6.32 8.70 -14.32
CA HIS A 783 5.59 7.49 -13.95
C HIS A 783 4.84 6.84 -15.12
N LEU A 784 4.26 7.63 -16.02
CA LEU A 784 3.61 7.14 -17.25
C LEU A 784 4.63 6.59 -18.26
N VAL A 785 5.80 7.24 -18.43
CA VAL A 785 6.94 6.71 -19.20
C VAL A 785 7.44 5.39 -18.58
N SER A 786 7.46 5.30 -17.25
CA SER A 786 7.75 4.04 -16.54
C SER A 786 6.72 2.93 -16.82
N LEU A 787 5.43 3.26 -17.00
CA LEU A 787 4.39 2.28 -17.32
C LEU A 787 4.53 1.75 -18.76
N PHE A 788 4.96 2.59 -19.70
CA PHE A 788 5.30 2.16 -21.06
C PHE A 788 6.56 1.27 -21.11
N ASN A 789 7.55 1.55 -20.27
CA ASN A 789 8.77 0.73 -20.14
C ASN A 789 8.55 -0.63 -19.44
N ARG A 790 7.37 -0.87 -18.82
CA ARG A 790 7.06 -2.13 -18.11
C ARG A 790 6.49 -3.24 -19.00
N ARG A 791 6.10 -2.97 -20.24
CA ARG A 791 5.71 -4.00 -21.21
C ARG A 791 6.78 -4.08 -22.29
N THR A 792 7.26 -5.29 -22.57
CA THR A 792 8.12 -5.49 -23.74
C THR A 792 7.36 -5.08 -25.01
N ILE A 793 8.07 -4.60 -26.04
CA ILE A 793 7.48 -4.26 -27.35
C ILE A 793 6.63 -5.43 -27.89
N LYS A 794 7.06 -6.67 -27.64
CA LYS A 794 6.32 -7.90 -27.98
C LYS A 794 4.98 -8.05 -27.26
N GLU A 795 4.91 -7.77 -25.97
CA GLU A 795 3.67 -7.87 -25.18
C GLU A 795 2.66 -6.78 -25.58
N THR A 796 3.16 -5.59 -25.91
CA THR A 796 2.34 -4.49 -26.42
C THR A 796 1.72 -4.86 -27.77
N ILE A 797 2.51 -5.40 -28.70
CA ILE A 797 2.01 -5.88 -30.01
C ILE A 797 0.99 -7.02 -29.83
N ALA A 798 1.27 -7.99 -28.93
CA ALA A 798 0.36 -9.11 -28.67
C ALA A 798 -1.00 -8.65 -28.07
N PHE A 799 -0.97 -7.65 -27.18
CA PHE A 799 -2.18 -7.06 -26.60
C PHE A 799 -3.09 -6.42 -27.66
N TYR A 800 -2.53 -5.62 -28.58
CA TYR A 800 -3.32 -4.97 -29.65
C TYR A 800 -3.78 -5.94 -30.73
N ARG A 801 -2.99 -7.00 -31.03
CA ARG A 801 -3.38 -8.08 -31.94
C ARG A 801 -4.63 -8.80 -31.42
N ASN A 802 -4.69 -9.08 -30.11
CA ASN A 802 -5.85 -9.66 -29.44
C ASN A 802 -7.08 -8.74 -29.40
N LYS A 803 -6.92 -7.43 -29.63
CA LYS A 803 -8.02 -6.45 -29.69
C LYS A 803 -8.41 -6.07 -31.13
N GLY A 804 -7.78 -6.65 -32.15
CA GLY A 804 -8.10 -6.38 -33.56
C GLY A 804 -7.61 -5.02 -34.09
N LEU A 805 -6.74 -4.33 -33.36
CA LEU A 805 -6.33 -2.94 -33.64
C LEU A 805 -4.99 -2.82 -34.40
N HIS A 806 -4.37 -3.94 -34.76
CA HIS A 806 -2.99 -4.05 -35.27
C HIS A 806 -2.73 -3.39 -36.64
N LYS A 807 -3.76 -3.20 -37.49
CA LYS A 807 -3.60 -2.64 -38.85
C LYS A 807 -3.55 -1.11 -38.94
N LYS A 808 -3.64 -0.38 -37.82
CA LYS A 808 -3.85 1.09 -37.80
C LYS A 808 -2.82 1.86 -36.96
N MET A 809 -1.67 1.27 -36.62
CA MET A 809 -0.74 1.86 -35.64
C MET A 809 0.59 2.32 -36.24
N SER A 810 0.95 3.56 -35.91
CA SER A 810 2.34 4.04 -35.83
C SER A 810 2.71 4.22 -34.36
N LEU A 811 3.76 3.54 -33.88
CA LEU A 811 4.19 3.57 -32.48
C LEU A 811 5.40 4.51 -32.34
N ILE A 812 5.30 5.54 -31.48
CA ILE A 812 6.42 6.44 -31.17
C ILE A 812 6.99 6.05 -29.81
N ILE A 813 8.28 5.65 -29.79
CA ILE A 813 9.02 5.36 -28.56
C ILE A 813 10.08 6.47 -28.40
N ALA A 814 10.05 7.16 -27.25
CA ALA A 814 10.92 8.32 -26.97
C ALA A 814 11.82 8.06 -25.76
N GLY A 815 13.05 8.58 -25.79
CA GLY A 815 13.99 8.52 -24.66
C GLY A 815 14.76 7.20 -24.52
N CYS A 816 15.07 6.51 -25.61
CA CYS A 816 15.77 5.22 -25.56
C CYS A 816 17.29 5.39 -25.35
N GLY A 817 17.86 4.68 -24.37
CA GLY A 817 19.30 4.41 -24.34
C GLY A 817 19.70 3.44 -25.47
N GLN A 818 21.01 3.42 -25.82
CA GLN A 818 21.58 2.62 -26.93
C GLN A 818 21.13 1.15 -26.99
N ASP A 819 20.79 0.56 -25.84
CA ASP A 819 20.38 -0.84 -25.72
C ASP A 819 19.00 -1.13 -26.35
N ILE A 820 18.06 -0.18 -26.28
CA ILE A 820 16.70 -0.34 -26.86
C ILE A 820 16.72 -0.12 -28.37
N GLU A 821 17.52 0.83 -28.88
CA GLU A 821 17.77 0.99 -30.31
C GLU A 821 18.32 -0.29 -30.93
N THR A 822 19.29 -0.90 -30.23
CA THR A 822 19.92 -2.15 -30.65
C THR A 822 18.90 -3.31 -30.65
N GLN A 823 18.03 -3.41 -29.64
CA GLN A 823 16.98 -4.41 -29.59
C GLN A 823 15.91 -4.24 -30.67
N VAL A 824 15.51 -3.00 -31.00
CA VAL A 824 14.55 -2.71 -32.07
C VAL A 824 15.15 -3.01 -33.45
N GLN A 825 16.42 -2.67 -33.67
CA GLN A 825 17.16 -3.02 -34.90
C GLN A 825 17.29 -4.55 -35.06
N LEU A 826 17.64 -5.27 -33.99
CA LEU A 826 17.70 -6.74 -33.97
C LEU A 826 16.34 -7.40 -34.23
N LEU A 827 15.24 -6.78 -33.76
CA LEU A 827 13.88 -7.26 -34.03
C LEU A 827 13.46 -7.03 -35.48
N LYS A 828 13.79 -5.87 -36.08
CA LYS A 828 13.55 -5.57 -37.50
C LYS A 828 14.37 -6.47 -38.43
N SER A 829 15.60 -6.84 -38.05
CA SER A 829 16.46 -7.71 -38.86
C SER A 829 16.13 -9.21 -38.76
N SER A 830 15.37 -9.63 -37.74
CA SER A 830 15.09 -11.06 -37.46
C SER A 830 13.69 -11.53 -37.88
N HIS A 831 12.79 -10.65 -38.33
CA HIS A 831 11.40 -10.98 -38.67
C HIS A 831 11.00 -10.38 -40.03
N THR A 832 10.22 -11.13 -40.83
CA THR A 832 9.64 -10.70 -42.12
C THR A 832 8.31 -9.94 -41.98
N ASP A 833 7.97 -9.50 -40.77
CA ASP A 833 6.69 -8.81 -40.48
C ASP A 833 6.76 -7.34 -40.90
N ARG A 834 6.06 -6.99 -42.00
CA ARG A 834 5.86 -5.61 -42.51
C ARG A 834 5.26 -4.64 -41.49
N GLU A 835 4.75 -5.13 -40.35
CA GLU A 835 4.12 -4.34 -39.29
C GLU A 835 5.16 -3.58 -38.42
N LEU A 836 6.42 -4.04 -38.41
CA LEU A 836 7.52 -3.38 -37.66
C LEU A 836 8.04 -2.11 -38.35
N ASP A 837 7.72 -1.91 -39.62
CA ASP A 837 8.12 -0.73 -40.40
C ASP A 837 7.41 0.55 -39.95
N ASN A 838 6.29 0.43 -39.23
CA ASN A 838 5.50 1.56 -38.70
C ASN A 838 5.95 2.05 -37.31
N ILE A 839 7.07 1.54 -36.78
CA ILE A 839 7.64 2.00 -35.50
C ILE A 839 8.63 3.14 -35.79
N THR A 840 8.31 4.34 -35.29
CA THR A 840 9.14 5.54 -35.39
C THR A 840 9.86 5.78 -34.05
N LEU A 841 11.18 5.84 -34.07
CA LEU A 841 11.99 6.15 -32.89
C LEU A 841 12.20 7.67 -32.83
N PHE A 842 11.94 8.28 -31.68
CA PHE A 842 12.20 9.71 -31.47
C PHE A 842 13.51 9.86 -30.68
N PRO A 843 14.59 10.37 -31.29
CA PRO A 843 15.92 10.39 -30.67
C PRO A 843 16.13 11.51 -29.65
N GLY A 844 15.18 12.45 -29.53
CA GLY A 844 15.23 13.54 -28.55
C GLY A 844 14.96 13.06 -27.11
N GLY A 845 15.52 13.79 -26.14
CA GLY A 845 15.28 13.55 -24.72
C GLY A 845 13.82 13.78 -24.32
N VAL A 846 13.44 13.32 -23.12
CA VAL A 846 12.07 13.47 -22.58
C VAL A 846 11.58 14.93 -22.65
N GLU A 847 12.48 15.91 -22.47
CA GLU A 847 12.16 17.34 -22.50
C GLU A 847 11.81 17.88 -23.90
N GLU A 848 12.41 17.36 -24.97
CA GLU A 848 12.12 17.79 -26.35
C GLU A 848 10.80 17.19 -26.87
N LEU A 849 10.45 15.98 -26.40
CA LEU A 849 9.13 15.39 -26.62
C LEU A 849 8.02 16.26 -25.99
N PHE A 850 8.28 16.84 -24.81
CA PHE A 850 7.34 17.73 -24.13
C PHE A 850 7.13 19.04 -24.88
N GLU A 851 8.19 19.66 -25.43
CA GLU A 851 8.03 20.87 -26.24
C GLU A 851 7.18 20.63 -27.50
N GLU A 852 7.31 19.48 -28.15
CA GLU A 852 6.53 19.13 -29.34
C GLU A 852 5.07 18.74 -29.01
N LEU A 853 4.83 18.16 -27.84
CA LEU A 853 3.48 17.89 -27.32
C LEU A 853 2.75 19.17 -26.90
N ASP A 854 3.45 20.13 -26.27
CA ASP A 854 2.90 21.44 -25.90
C ASP A 854 2.62 22.33 -27.13
N LYS A 855 3.40 22.19 -28.21
CA LYS A 855 3.18 22.88 -29.51
C LYS A 855 2.05 22.26 -30.34
N GLY A 856 1.48 21.12 -29.95
CA GLY A 856 0.41 20.43 -30.68
C GLY A 856 0.83 19.76 -31.99
N LEU A 857 2.14 19.71 -32.29
CA LEU A 857 2.68 19.21 -33.56
C LEU A 857 2.60 17.68 -33.68
N LEU A 858 2.73 16.94 -32.57
CA LEU A 858 2.57 15.48 -32.52
C LEU A 858 1.11 15.01 -32.73
N PHE A 859 0.12 15.86 -32.47
CA PHE A 859 -1.30 15.54 -32.73
C PHE A 859 -1.74 15.90 -34.15
N LEU A 860 -1.09 16.87 -34.81
CA LEU A 860 -1.40 17.24 -36.20
C LEU A 860 -0.95 16.16 -37.19
N SER A 861 0.19 15.49 -36.98
CA SER A 861 0.64 14.42 -37.87
C SER A 861 -0.20 13.13 -37.79
N TRP A 862 -1.00 12.96 -36.73
CA TRP A 862 -2.00 11.89 -36.59
C TRP A 862 -3.32 12.23 -37.29
N ARG A 863 -3.64 13.53 -37.40
CA ARG A 863 -4.90 14.04 -37.95
C ARG A 863 -4.96 13.96 -39.48
N ASP A 864 -3.82 14.04 -40.15
CA ASP A 864 -3.73 14.04 -41.62
C ASP A 864 -3.61 12.65 -42.27
N GLN A 865 -3.55 11.57 -41.47
CA GLN A 865 -3.42 10.19 -41.98
C GLN A 865 -4.68 9.31 -41.81
N ILE A 866 -5.78 9.88 -41.29
CA ILE A 866 -7.07 9.20 -41.25
C ILE A 866 -8.01 9.96 -42.21
N PRO A 867 -8.34 9.39 -43.39
CA PRO A 867 -9.34 9.97 -44.26
C PRO A 867 -10.66 10.16 -43.51
N LEU A 868 -11.27 11.34 -43.64
CA LEU A 868 -12.54 11.76 -43.02
C LEU A 868 -13.77 11.01 -43.57
N ASP A 869 -13.56 10.07 -44.49
CA ASP A 869 -14.54 9.42 -45.34
C ASP A 869 -15.01 8.03 -44.83
N VAL A 870 -14.78 7.71 -43.55
CA VAL A 870 -15.35 6.49 -42.90
C VAL A 870 -16.29 6.86 -41.74
N VAL A 871 -17.04 7.96 -41.90
CA VAL A 871 -18.05 8.43 -40.94
C VAL A 871 -19.46 7.89 -41.23
N GLU A 872 -19.68 7.16 -42.34
CA GLU A 872 -20.98 6.49 -42.62
C GLU A 872 -20.77 5.06 -43.15
N SER A 873 -20.81 4.07 -42.25
CA SER A 873 -21.25 2.69 -42.55
C SER A 873 -21.60 1.93 -41.27
#